data_AF-A0A674PB01-F1
#
_entry.id   AF-A0A674PB01-F1
#
_cell.length_a   1.000
_cell.length_b   1.000
_cell.length_c   1.000
_cell.angle_alpha   90.00
_cell.angle_beta   90.00
_cell.angle_gamma   90.00
#
_symmetry.space_group_name_H-M   'P 1'
#
loop_
_entity.id
_entity.type
_entity.pdbx_description
1 polymer ?
#
loop_
_entity_poly.entity_id
_entity_poly.type
_entity_poly.pdbx_seq_one_letter_code
_entity_poly.pdbx_strand_id
1 'polypeptide(L)'
;MPPCGWLLLLSLAALTGNTFCAITTSQTERNCSISPPYLPSTVINTTLRLQELRKRMLPLNISAYIIPGTDAHLSEYIAPRDARLTFMTGFTGSAGTAVVTQTKATLWTDSRYWVQAERQMDCNWELEKDVSISSIAEWLISEVPAGGEIGFDPFLFSLETYENYDINLGSSNHSLTSVPVNLVDQVWTDRPPILADGIISLPDRVIRGSPTWQMKVEQMRKMMEDSPYRPTALLLSALDETAWLFNMRGNDIPFNPFFYSYTLLTLDEIWLFIHTERLTGELKEYLNASCAGPLCVQLKSYDSVRAQLQEYVARPGIKVWIGTEYTNYALYELITPVDKLMTSSYSPVLTTKAVKDETEQRILRDAHVRDAVAVIQLLMWLEKVVPQATVNFGGPNTRGFETISASGANAALAHYSPTNESSRKLTVDEMYLVDSGGQYLDGTTDITRTVHWGTPTEMQREAFTRVLQGNIEISRTIFPSGTRGANMEMLGRRALWEVGLNYGHGTGHGVGNYFGVHEWPVGFQTNNIPFTSGMFTSIEPGYYKDNDFGIRIEDIAVIVPKPTKYGNNYLTFDIVSLVPYDRKLIDTSLLSMQQIQWLNKYYETIRTLVGPELDRQGLKEEKDWMLKNTEPFVPSGSSASIWSS
;
A
#
# COMPACT_ATOMS: atom_id res chain seq x y z
N MET A 1 20.47 -15.10 -79.44
CA MET A 1 19.76 -15.00 -80.74
C MET A 1 19.24 -16.39 -81.13
N PRO A 2 18.17 -16.49 -81.95
CA PRO A 2 17.10 -17.52 -81.83
C PRO A 2 17.14 -18.53 -83.02
N PRO A 3 16.06 -19.24 -83.44
CA PRO A 3 14.72 -19.55 -82.89
C PRO A 3 14.55 -21.08 -82.66
N CYS A 4 13.39 -21.76 -82.55
CA CYS A 4 11.94 -21.44 -82.55
C CYS A 4 11.27 -22.35 -81.47
N GLY A 5 9.98 -22.71 -81.38
CA GLY A 5 8.70 -22.45 -82.08
C GLY A 5 7.66 -23.43 -81.47
N TRP A 6 6.46 -22.97 -81.07
CA TRP A 6 5.53 -23.74 -80.22
C TRP A 6 4.62 -24.72 -80.99
N LEU A 7 4.22 -25.85 -80.35
CA LEU A 7 2.82 -26.34 -80.26
C LEU A 7 2.65 -27.63 -79.40
N LEU A 8 1.81 -27.52 -78.35
CA LEU A 8 0.91 -28.49 -77.70
C LEU A 8 1.35 -29.86 -77.08
N LEU A 9 0.94 -29.96 -75.80
CA LEU A 9 0.30 -31.09 -75.08
C LEU A 9 1.12 -32.21 -74.41
N LEU A 10 0.75 -32.43 -73.14
CA LEU A 10 1.08 -33.55 -72.22
C LEU A 10 2.58 -33.62 -71.84
N SER A 11 2.99 -33.66 -70.56
CA SER A 11 2.26 -33.71 -69.29
C SER A 11 3.22 -33.41 -68.12
N LEU A 12 2.77 -32.78 -67.03
CA LEU A 12 2.94 -33.27 -65.65
C LEU A 12 2.15 -32.40 -64.66
N ALA A 13 1.66 -33.02 -63.58
CA ALA A 13 0.90 -32.34 -62.54
C ALA A 13 1.80 -31.83 -61.40
N ALA A 14 1.67 -30.55 -61.06
CA ALA A 14 1.87 -29.95 -59.73
C ALA A 14 1.46 -28.47 -59.80
N LEU A 15 1.18 -27.85 -58.65
CA LEU A 15 0.92 -26.40 -58.48
C LEU A 15 -0.43 -25.87 -59.03
N THR A 16 -1.51 -26.08 -58.27
CA THR A 16 -2.55 -25.07 -57.94
C THR A 16 -3.48 -25.65 -56.87
N GLY A 17 -2.96 -25.80 -55.65
CA GLY A 17 -3.77 -26.12 -54.48
C GLY A 17 -4.15 -24.84 -53.75
N ASN A 18 -5.35 -24.30 -54.03
CA ASN A 18 -5.94 -23.27 -53.17
C ASN A 18 -6.31 -23.91 -51.82
N THR A 19 -5.35 -23.94 -50.90
CA THR A 19 -5.68 -24.10 -49.48
C THR A 19 -6.28 -22.78 -49.00
N PHE A 20 -7.62 -22.73 -49.02
CA PHE A 20 -8.34 -22.00 -47.97
C PHE A 20 -7.86 -22.60 -46.64
N CYS A 21 -6.84 -22.00 -46.05
CA CYS A 21 -6.47 -22.29 -44.68
C CYS A 21 -7.60 -21.71 -43.85
N ALA A 22 -8.58 -22.56 -43.51
CA ALA A 22 -9.52 -22.24 -42.46
C ALA A 22 -8.66 -21.91 -41.24
N ILE A 23 -8.72 -20.66 -40.77
CA ILE A 23 -8.16 -20.28 -39.49
C ILE A 23 -8.99 -21.04 -38.47
N THR A 24 -8.55 -22.25 -38.14
CA THR A 24 -9.01 -22.97 -36.97
C THR A 24 -8.64 -22.08 -35.80
N THR A 25 -9.65 -21.44 -35.21
CA THR A 25 -9.53 -20.72 -33.94
C THR A 25 -9.19 -21.75 -32.87
N SER A 26 -7.90 -22.09 -32.79
CA SER A 26 -7.29 -22.72 -31.64
C SER A 26 -7.67 -21.87 -30.45
N GLN A 27 -8.52 -22.38 -29.57
CA GLN A 27 -8.85 -21.68 -28.33
C GLN A 27 -7.54 -21.54 -27.55
N THR A 28 -7.12 -20.29 -27.34
CA THR A 28 -5.91 -19.95 -26.57
C THR A 28 -6.20 -19.91 -25.08
N GLU A 29 -7.47 -20.00 -24.70
CA GLU A 29 -7.94 -20.27 -23.35
C GLU A 29 -7.96 -21.78 -23.11
N ARG A 30 -7.51 -22.18 -21.92
CA ARG A 30 -7.50 -23.58 -21.49
C ARG A 30 -8.92 -23.99 -21.08
N ASN A 31 -9.36 -25.17 -21.51
CA ASN A 31 -10.66 -25.70 -21.13
C ASN A 31 -10.62 -26.24 -19.68
N CYS A 32 -10.84 -25.35 -18.70
CA CYS A 32 -10.85 -25.70 -17.28
C CYS A 32 -11.96 -26.68 -16.86
N SER A 33 -12.87 -27.07 -17.77
CA SER A 33 -13.90 -28.08 -17.52
C SER A 33 -13.46 -29.52 -17.74
N ILE A 34 -12.31 -29.77 -18.39
CA ILE A 34 -11.89 -31.12 -18.81
C ILE A 34 -10.79 -31.73 -17.93
N SER A 35 -9.97 -30.93 -17.24
CA SER A 35 -9.12 -31.40 -16.13
C SER A 35 -8.57 -30.24 -15.30
N PRO A 36 -8.86 -30.22 -13.99
CA PRO A 36 -7.87 -29.77 -13.02
C PRO A 36 -7.82 -30.66 -11.76
N PRO A 37 -6.68 -30.72 -11.04
CA PRO A 37 -6.70 -31.10 -9.64
C PRO A 37 -7.53 -30.05 -8.88
N TYR A 38 -8.59 -30.48 -8.20
CA TYR A 38 -9.48 -29.69 -7.31
C TYR A 38 -9.34 -28.16 -7.43
N LEU A 39 -10.11 -27.52 -8.31
CA LEU A 39 -10.30 -26.06 -8.23
C LEU A 39 -11.16 -25.75 -7.00
N PRO A 40 -10.69 -24.91 -6.05
CA PRO A 40 -11.50 -24.48 -4.93
C PRO A 40 -12.78 -23.75 -5.39
N SER A 41 -13.82 -23.74 -4.54
CA SER A 41 -15.07 -23.01 -4.80
C SER A 41 -14.91 -21.50 -4.93
N THR A 42 -13.73 -20.97 -4.62
CA THR A 42 -13.33 -19.55 -4.75
C THR A 42 -12.79 -19.18 -6.12
N VAL A 43 -12.63 -20.12 -7.05
CA VAL A 43 -12.08 -19.87 -8.39
C VAL A 43 -13.10 -19.19 -9.31
N ILE A 44 -12.67 -18.12 -9.99
CA ILE A 44 -13.48 -17.40 -10.98
C ILE A 44 -13.07 -17.82 -12.39
N ASN A 45 -14.04 -18.21 -13.24
CA ASN A 45 -13.78 -18.50 -14.65
C ASN A 45 -13.60 -17.19 -15.44
N THR A 46 -12.43 -17.03 -16.06
CA THR A 46 -11.95 -15.84 -16.77
C THR A 46 -11.86 -16.04 -18.29
N THR A 47 -12.15 -17.23 -18.81
CA THR A 47 -12.02 -17.58 -20.25
C THR A 47 -12.66 -16.54 -21.17
N LEU A 48 -13.90 -16.12 -20.93
CA LEU A 48 -14.57 -15.12 -21.77
C LEU A 48 -13.94 -13.72 -21.64
N ARG A 49 -13.41 -13.36 -20.47
CA ARG A 49 -12.74 -12.07 -20.23
C ARG A 49 -11.44 -11.99 -21.02
N LEU A 50 -10.64 -13.06 -21.02
CA LEU A 50 -9.42 -13.17 -21.83
C LEU A 50 -9.71 -13.12 -23.33
N GLN A 51 -10.75 -13.82 -23.81
CA GLN A 51 -11.15 -13.78 -25.23
C GLN A 51 -11.50 -12.36 -25.70
N GLU A 52 -12.30 -11.62 -24.92
CA GLU A 52 -12.66 -10.25 -25.29
C GLU A 52 -11.47 -9.30 -25.19
N LEU A 53 -10.61 -9.41 -24.16
CA LEU A 53 -9.40 -8.59 -24.06
C LEU A 53 -8.47 -8.79 -25.27
N ARG A 54 -8.19 -10.05 -25.64
CA ARG A 54 -7.37 -10.39 -26.81
C ARG A 54 -7.95 -9.81 -28.12
N LYS A 55 -9.28 -9.85 -28.30
CA LYS A 55 -9.96 -9.18 -29.43
C LYS A 55 -9.77 -7.66 -29.43
N ARG A 56 -9.65 -7.00 -28.26
CA ARG A 56 -9.36 -5.55 -28.17
C ARG A 56 -7.89 -5.20 -28.40
N MET A 57 -6.97 -6.13 -28.15
CA MET A 57 -5.53 -5.96 -28.43
C MET A 57 -5.23 -5.96 -29.94
N LEU A 58 -5.90 -6.80 -30.73
CA LEU A 58 -5.61 -6.99 -32.17
C LEU A 58 -5.64 -5.69 -33.01
N PRO A 59 -6.65 -4.79 -32.91
CA PRO A 59 -6.69 -3.55 -33.70
C PRO A 59 -5.61 -2.52 -33.33
N LEU A 60 -5.00 -2.66 -32.15
CA LEU A 60 -3.92 -1.80 -31.68
C LEU A 60 -2.52 -2.34 -32.01
N ASN A 61 -2.43 -3.51 -32.65
CA ASN A 61 -1.18 -4.20 -32.98
C ASN A 61 -0.27 -4.52 -31.78
N ILE A 62 -0.82 -4.55 -30.56
CA ILE A 62 -0.09 -4.93 -29.35
C ILE A 62 -0.07 -6.45 -29.15
N SER A 63 1.10 -6.97 -28.80
CA SER A 63 1.36 -8.40 -28.60
C SER A 63 1.11 -8.86 -27.16
N ALA A 64 1.33 -7.94 -26.20
CA ALA A 64 1.03 -8.10 -24.78
C ALA A 64 0.31 -6.87 -24.24
N TYR A 65 -0.42 -7.02 -23.13
CA TYR A 65 -1.02 -5.94 -22.37
C TYR A 65 -0.76 -6.13 -20.87
N ILE A 66 -0.23 -5.09 -20.21
CA ILE A 66 0.10 -5.09 -18.77
C ILE A 66 -1.06 -4.47 -17.97
N ILE A 67 -1.45 -5.16 -16.90
CA ILE A 67 -2.60 -4.83 -16.03
C ILE A 67 -2.10 -4.83 -14.58
N PRO A 68 -1.59 -3.71 -14.05
CA PRO A 68 -1.20 -3.60 -12.65
C PRO A 68 -2.43 -3.50 -11.72
N GLY A 69 -2.28 -3.92 -10.47
CA GLY A 69 -3.28 -3.78 -9.41
C GLY A 69 -3.34 -2.38 -8.80
N THR A 70 -3.63 -1.35 -9.60
CA THR A 70 -3.74 0.04 -9.11
C THR A 70 -4.76 0.86 -9.91
N ASP A 71 -4.94 2.14 -9.55
CA ASP A 71 -5.84 3.10 -10.19
C ASP A 71 -5.09 4.25 -10.90
N ALA A 72 -5.83 5.23 -11.44
CA ALA A 72 -5.27 6.37 -12.17
C ALA A 72 -4.44 7.35 -11.31
N HIS A 73 -4.41 7.15 -9.99
CA HIS A 73 -3.69 7.95 -9.00
C HIS A 73 -2.60 7.14 -8.27
N LEU A 74 -2.38 5.89 -8.72
CA LEU A 74 -1.41 4.96 -8.16
C LEU A 74 -1.70 4.63 -6.69
N SER A 75 -2.99 4.59 -6.33
CA SER A 75 -3.46 4.21 -5.00
C SER A 75 -3.13 2.74 -4.70
N GLU A 76 -2.72 2.44 -3.47
CA GLU A 76 -2.49 1.06 -2.99
C GLU A 76 -3.82 0.33 -2.73
N TYR A 77 -4.68 0.91 -1.89
CA TYR A 77 -6.08 0.51 -1.82
C TYR A 77 -6.82 1.17 -2.97
N ILE A 78 -7.65 0.41 -3.68
CA ILE A 78 -8.39 0.88 -4.86
C ILE A 78 -9.90 0.73 -4.66
N ALA A 79 -10.67 1.61 -5.30
CA ALA A 79 -12.12 1.45 -5.35
C ALA A 79 -12.50 0.18 -6.14
N PRO A 80 -13.66 -0.46 -5.84
CA PRO A 80 -14.11 -1.65 -6.57
C PRO A 80 -14.20 -1.47 -8.10
N ARG A 81 -14.41 -0.24 -8.59
CA ARG A 81 -14.43 0.10 -10.01
C ARG A 81 -13.06 0.09 -10.69
N ASP A 82 -11.98 0.17 -9.94
CA ASP A 82 -10.61 0.18 -10.47
C ASP A 82 -9.88 -1.16 -10.26
N ALA A 83 -10.55 -2.15 -9.64
CA ALA A 83 -10.07 -3.52 -9.42
C ALA A 83 -10.00 -4.37 -10.71
N ARG A 84 -9.37 -3.83 -11.76
CA ARG A 84 -9.21 -4.41 -13.10
C ARG A 84 -8.41 -5.71 -13.07
N LEU A 85 -7.36 -5.77 -12.25
CA LEU A 85 -6.59 -6.99 -11.99
C LEU A 85 -7.51 -8.11 -11.49
N THR A 86 -8.29 -7.85 -10.45
CA THR A 86 -9.25 -8.79 -9.86
C THR A 86 -10.35 -9.19 -10.85
N PHE A 87 -10.89 -8.25 -11.63
CA PHE A 87 -11.84 -8.57 -12.68
C PHE A 87 -11.22 -9.52 -13.72
N MET A 88 -9.98 -9.29 -14.16
CA MET A 88 -9.37 -10.14 -15.19
C MET A 88 -8.92 -11.51 -14.68
N THR A 89 -8.47 -11.62 -13.44
CA THR A 89 -7.78 -12.81 -12.88
C THR A 89 -8.63 -13.64 -11.92
N GLY A 90 -9.62 -13.02 -11.24
CA GLY A 90 -10.27 -13.58 -10.05
C GLY A 90 -9.49 -13.38 -8.74
N PHE A 91 -8.21 -12.97 -8.80
CA PHE A 91 -7.36 -12.76 -7.63
C PHE A 91 -7.67 -11.44 -6.91
N THR A 92 -7.83 -11.51 -5.58
CA THR A 92 -8.30 -10.39 -4.73
C THR A 92 -7.24 -9.86 -3.75
N GLY A 93 -5.96 -10.23 -3.87
CA GLY A 93 -4.88 -9.66 -3.04
C GLY A 93 -4.55 -8.22 -3.47
N SER A 94 -4.04 -7.40 -2.54
CA SER A 94 -3.82 -5.96 -2.80
C SER A 94 -2.60 -5.66 -3.68
N ALA A 95 -1.71 -6.64 -3.90
CA ALA A 95 -0.51 -6.47 -4.71
C ALA A 95 -0.45 -7.50 -5.83
N GLY A 96 -0.25 -7.04 -7.06
CA GLY A 96 0.08 -7.90 -8.19
C GLY A 96 0.05 -7.18 -9.53
N THR A 97 0.62 -7.82 -10.54
CA THR A 97 0.56 -7.38 -11.94
C THR A 97 0.22 -8.56 -12.82
N ALA A 98 -0.81 -8.42 -13.66
CA ALA A 98 -1.13 -9.38 -14.69
C ALA A 98 -0.55 -8.95 -16.05
N VAL A 99 -0.09 -9.91 -16.84
CA VAL A 99 0.26 -9.71 -18.24
C VAL A 99 -0.50 -10.71 -19.09
N VAL A 100 -1.14 -10.22 -20.15
CA VAL A 100 -1.90 -11.04 -21.11
C VAL A 100 -1.26 -10.89 -22.49
N THR A 101 -0.90 -12.02 -23.11
CA THR A 101 -0.54 -12.08 -24.54
C THR A 101 -1.70 -12.67 -25.35
N GLN A 102 -1.54 -12.75 -26.66
CA GLN A 102 -2.51 -13.43 -27.53
C GLN A 102 -2.70 -14.93 -27.19
N THR A 103 -1.76 -15.55 -26.46
CA THR A 103 -1.74 -17.00 -26.18
C THR A 103 -1.64 -17.35 -24.69
N LYS A 104 -1.04 -16.51 -23.84
CA LYS A 104 -0.85 -16.75 -22.39
C LYS A 104 -1.46 -15.64 -21.53
N ALA A 105 -1.53 -15.90 -20.22
CA ALA A 105 -1.93 -14.97 -19.18
C ALA A 105 -1.22 -15.36 -17.88
N THR A 106 -0.54 -14.41 -17.25
CA THR A 106 0.32 -14.67 -16.07
C THR A 106 0.16 -13.57 -15.04
N LEU A 107 0.15 -13.94 -13.75
CA LEU A 107 0.07 -13.04 -12.60
C LEU A 107 1.38 -13.11 -11.80
N TRP A 108 1.96 -11.96 -11.51
CA TRP A 108 3.03 -11.76 -10.52
C TRP A 108 2.44 -11.24 -9.22
N THR A 109 2.84 -11.82 -8.09
CA THR A 109 2.48 -11.34 -6.74
C THR A 109 3.49 -11.83 -5.71
N ASP A 110 3.56 -11.17 -4.55
CA ASP A 110 4.52 -11.47 -3.50
C ASP A 110 4.07 -12.61 -2.56
N SER A 111 4.97 -12.98 -1.65
CA SER A 111 4.80 -14.11 -0.73
C SER A 111 3.58 -14.05 0.17
N ARG A 112 2.99 -12.86 0.40
CA ARG A 112 1.73 -12.70 1.15
C ARG A 112 0.56 -13.41 0.46
N TYR A 113 0.64 -13.59 -0.85
CA TYR A 113 -0.51 -13.87 -1.72
C TYR A 113 -0.41 -15.14 -2.58
N TRP A 114 0.72 -15.84 -2.63
CA TRP A 114 0.87 -17.03 -3.49
C TRP A 114 -0.21 -18.09 -3.28
N VAL A 115 -0.49 -18.46 -2.03
CA VAL A 115 -1.54 -19.44 -1.67
C VAL A 115 -2.94 -18.94 -1.99
N GLN A 116 -3.17 -17.62 -1.95
CA GLN A 116 -4.45 -17.01 -2.31
C GLN A 116 -4.64 -17.02 -3.83
N ALA A 117 -3.61 -16.65 -4.60
CA ALA A 117 -3.64 -16.66 -6.06
C ALA A 117 -3.89 -18.07 -6.62
N GLU A 118 -3.19 -19.09 -6.10
CA GLU A 118 -3.42 -20.52 -6.45
C GLU A 118 -4.86 -21.00 -6.17
N ARG A 119 -5.59 -20.34 -5.27
CA ARG A 119 -6.97 -20.70 -4.88
C ARG A 119 -8.07 -19.86 -5.55
N GLN A 120 -7.72 -18.76 -6.22
CA GLN A 120 -8.67 -17.80 -6.79
C GLN A 120 -8.61 -17.71 -8.31
N MET A 121 -7.43 -17.95 -8.91
CA MET A 121 -7.28 -18.00 -10.36
C MET A 121 -7.78 -19.32 -10.94
N ASP A 122 -8.28 -19.27 -12.17
CA ASP A 122 -8.58 -20.48 -12.95
C ASP A 122 -7.35 -21.03 -13.69
N CYS A 123 -7.55 -22.10 -14.45
CA CYS A 123 -6.47 -22.78 -15.15
C CYS A 123 -5.84 -21.97 -16.30
N ASN A 124 -6.43 -20.84 -16.73
CA ASN A 124 -5.90 -20.00 -17.80
C ASN A 124 -4.67 -19.21 -17.36
N TRP A 125 -4.53 -18.95 -16.06
CA TRP A 125 -3.47 -18.12 -15.49
C TRP A 125 -2.30 -18.96 -15.00
N GLU A 126 -1.09 -18.45 -15.23
CA GLU A 126 0.14 -18.90 -14.58
C GLU A 126 0.48 -17.97 -13.41
N LEU A 127 1.05 -18.51 -12.32
CA LEU A 127 1.47 -17.74 -11.16
C LEU A 127 2.99 -17.67 -11.11
N GLU A 128 3.53 -16.45 -11.19
CA GLU A 128 4.93 -16.17 -10.94
C GLU A 128 5.13 -15.67 -9.51
N LYS A 129 6.12 -16.25 -8.83
CA LYS A 129 6.38 -16.03 -7.40
C LYS A 129 7.44 -14.94 -7.17
N ASP A 130 7.26 -13.84 -7.89
CA ASP A 130 8.11 -12.65 -7.96
C ASP A 130 7.21 -11.41 -8.14
N VAL A 131 7.75 -10.22 -7.90
CA VAL A 131 7.10 -8.91 -8.14
C VAL A 131 7.99 -7.91 -8.89
N SER A 132 9.22 -8.30 -9.22
CA SER A 132 10.20 -7.44 -9.87
C SER A 132 9.81 -7.14 -11.33
N ILE A 133 9.94 -5.87 -11.72
CA ILE A 133 9.76 -5.44 -13.12
C ILE A 133 10.72 -6.19 -14.06
N SER A 134 11.92 -6.56 -13.57
CA SER A 134 12.87 -7.41 -14.29
C SER A 134 12.29 -8.79 -14.61
N SER A 135 11.65 -9.49 -13.67
CA SER A 135 11.00 -10.79 -13.92
C SER A 135 9.90 -10.67 -14.99
N ILE A 136 9.07 -9.63 -14.89
CA ILE A 136 7.99 -9.36 -15.87
C ILE A 136 8.57 -9.04 -17.25
N ALA A 137 9.64 -8.25 -17.32
CA ALA A 137 10.32 -7.91 -18.56
C ALA A 137 11.03 -9.11 -19.21
N GLU A 138 11.73 -9.95 -18.43
CA GLU A 138 12.33 -11.19 -18.91
C GLU A 138 11.28 -12.14 -19.51
N TRP A 139 10.13 -12.29 -18.84
CA TRP A 139 9.01 -13.05 -19.36
C TRP A 139 8.46 -12.45 -20.67
N LEU A 140 8.21 -11.14 -20.70
CA LEU A 140 7.78 -10.41 -21.90
C LEU A 140 8.74 -10.61 -23.08
N ILE A 141 10.05 -10.53 -22.85
CA ILE A 141 11.09 -10.76 -23.88
C ILE A 141 11.05 -12.19 -24.43
N SER A 142 10.71 -13.18 -23.59
CA SER A 142 10.61 -14.58 -24.00
C SER A 142 9.31 -14.94 -24.73
N GLU A 143 8.20 -14.25 -24.44
CA GLU A 143 6.87 -14.54 -25.00
C GLU A 143 6.46 -13.64 -26.16
N VAL A 144 7.00 -12.41 -26.24
CA VAL A 144 6.72 -11.45 -27.31
C VAL A 144 7.81 -11.52 -28.38
N PRO A 145 7.48 -11.71 -29.67
CA PRO A 145 8.47 -11.65 -30.75
C PRO A 145 9.22 -10.31 -30.77
N ALA A 146 10.51 -10.33 -31.13
CA ALA A 146 11.30 -9.10 -31.27
C ALA A 146 10.65 -8.12 -32.26
N GLY A 147 10.57 -6.84 -31.88
CA GLY A 147 9.79 -5.82 -32.59
C GLY A 147 8.29 -5.81 -32.23
N GLY A 148 7.86 -6.61 -31.26
CA GLY A 148 6.50 -6.62 -30.75
C GLY A 148 6.22 -5.48 -29.76
N GLU A 149 5.09 -4.80 -29.98
CA GLU A 149 4.57 -3.72 -29.14
C GLU A 149 3.91 -4.27 -27.87
N ILE A 150 4.22 -3.69 -26.70
CA ILE A 150 3.71 -4.08 -25.38
C ILE A 150 2.83 -2.94 -24.86
N GLY A 151 1.51 -3.13 -24.87
CA GLY A 151 0.56 -2.09 -24.46
C GLY A 151 0.45 -1.96 -22.94
N PHE A 152 0.28 -0.73 -22.47
CA PHE A 152 -0.07 -0.42 -21.08
C PHE A 152 -1.07 0.74 -21.03
N ASP A 153 -1.84 0.82 -19.94
CA ASP A 153 -2.61 2.03 -19.64
C ASP A 153 -1.69 3.05 -18.94
N PRO A 154 -1.40 4.21 -19.55
CA PRO A 154 -0.49 5.20 -18.99
C PRO A 154 -1.01 5.87 -17.72
N PHE A 155 -2.29 5.74 -17.37
CA PHE A 155 -2.79 6.19 -16.07
C PHE A 155 -2.35 5.29 -14.91
N LEU A 156 -2.03 4.02 -15.18
CA LEU A 156 -1.73 3.00 -14.16
C LEU A 156 -0.23 2.77 -13.93
N PHE A 157 0.62 3.57 -14.55
CA PHE A 157 2.09 3.50 -14.46
C PHE A 157 2.61 4.83 -13.91
N SER A 158 3.50 4.81 -12.91
CA SER A 158 4.32 5.98 -12.60
C SER A 158 5.40 6.20 -13.66
N LEU A 159 6.01 7.40 -13.70
CA LEU A 159 7.19 7.62 -14.52
C LEU A 159 8.32 6.65 -14.14
N GLU A 160 8.59 6.47 -12.85
CA GLU A 160 9.57 5.49 -12.35
C GLU A 160 9.23 4.07 -12.83
N THR A 161 7.96 3.67 -12.79
CA THR A 161 7.51 2.35 -13.30
C THR A 161 7.78 2.22 -14.79
N TYR A 162 7.41 3.22 -15.58
CA TYR A 162 7.67 3.24 -17.03
C TYR A 162 9.16 3.13 -17.34
N GLU A 163 10.00 3.98 -16.71
CA GLU A 163 11.45 3.99 -16.95
C GLU A 163 12.09 2.65 -16.59
N ASN A 164 11.65 2.00 -15.51
CA ASN A 164 12.13 0.66 -15.16
C ASN A 164 11.73 -0.40 -16.21
N TYR A 165 10.50 -0.39 -16.75
CA TYR A 165 10.14 -1.30 -17.84
C TYR A 165 10.93 -0.99 -19.14
N ASP A 166 11.05 0.29 -19.50
CA ASP A 166 11.75 0.76 -20.72
C ASP A 166 13.23 0.34 -20.70
N ILE A 167 13.91 0.49 -19.56
CA ILE A 167 15.30 0.05 -19.36
C ILE A 167 15.44 -1.48 -19.50
N ASN A 168 14.55 -2.26 -18.89
CA ASN A 168 14.65 -3.73 -18.94
C ASN A 168 14.30 -4.29 -20.34
N LEU A 169 13.32 -3.70 -21.03
CA LEU A 169 12.88 -4.13 -22.37
C LEU A 169 13.77 -3.62 -23.52
N GLY A 170 14.34 -2.41 -23.39
CA GLY A 170 15.04 -1.70 -24.47
C GLY A 170 16.26 -2.42 -25.04
N SER A 171 16.83 -3.38 -24.30
CA SER A 171 17.92 -4.24 -24.77
C SER A 171 17.51 -5.26 -25.84
N SER A 172 16.21 -5.55 -25.98
CA SER A 172 15.68 -6.68 -26.75
C SER A 172 14.86 -6.31 -28.00
N ASN A 173 14.86 -5.02 -28.37
CA ASN A 173 14.07 -4.47 -29.49
C ASN A 173 12.55 -4.68 -29.28
N HIS A 174 12.08 -4.53 -28.04
CA HIS A 174 10.67 -4.41 -27.68
C HIS A 174 10.36 -2.96 -27.26
N SER A 175 9.12 -2.53 -27.43
CA SER A 175 8.67 -1.17 -27.12
C SER A 175 7.40 -1.17 -26.26
N LEU A 176 7.31 -0.18 -25.36
CA LEU A 176 6.10 0.10 -24.61
C LEU A 176 5.18 1.03 -25.41
N THR A 177 3.90 0.66 -25.53
CA THR A 177 2.89 1.45 -26.22
C THR A 177 1.89 2.02 -25.23
N SER A 178 1.83 3.35 -25.13
CA SER A 178 0.83 4.06 -24.33
C SER A 178 -0.57 3.87 -24.94
N VAL A 179 -1.50 3.28 -24.18
CA VAL A 179 -2.90 3.06 -24.58
C VAL A 179 -3.85 3.75 -23.58
N PRO A 180 -4.13 5.06 -23.72
CA PRO A 180 -4.93 5.84 -22.76
C PRO A 180 -6.39 5.40 -22.55
N VAL A 181 -6.91 4.50 -23.39
CA VAL A 181 -8.23 3.89 -23.21
C VAL A 181 -8.04 2.49 -22.67
N ASN A 182 -8.29 2.30 -21.37
CA ASN A 182 -8.10 1.03 -20.71
C ASN A 182 -8.89 -0.11 -21.40
N LEU A 183 -8.22 -1.20 -21.75
CA LEU A 183 -8.85 -2.30 -22.49
C LEU A 183 -9.72 -3.19 -21.60
N VAL A 184 -9.42 -3.28 -20.29
CA VAL A 184 -10.26 -4.02 -19.34
C VAL A 184 -11.60 -3.32 -19.16
N ASP A 185 -11.61 -1.99 -19.14
CA ASP A 185 -12.84 -1.19 -19.04
C ASP A 185 -13.78 -1.41 -20.25
N GLN A 186 -13.26 -1.83 -21.42
CA GLN A 186 -14.07 -2.21 -22.59
C GLN A 186 -14.64 -3.64 -22.53
N VAL A 187 -14.11 -4.48 -21.64
CA VAL A 187 -14.55 -5.86 -21.39
C VAL A 187 -15.52 -5.93 -20.20
N TRP A 188 -15.37 -5.01 -19.24
CA TRP A 188 -16.12 -5.00 -17.98
C TRP A 188 -17.50 -4.33 -18.12
N THR A 189 -18.47 -5.08 -18.64
CA THR A 189 -19.83 -4.57 -18.93
C THR A 189 -20.63 -4.14 -17.70
N ASP A 190 -20.34 -4.70 -16.53
CA ASP A 190 -20.99 -4.47 -15.23
C ASP A 190 -20.06 -3.70 -14.25
N ARG A 191 -19.14 -2.90 -14.78
CA ARG A 191 -18.19 -2.11 -13.99
C ARG A 191 -18.91 -1.22 -12.96
N PRO A 192 -18.52 -1.27 -11.67
CA PRO A 192 -19.15 -0.45 -10.63
C PRO A 192 -19.08 1.06 -10.94
N PRO A 193 -20.12 1.84 -10.60
CA PRO A 193 -20.10 3.30 -10.73
C PRO A 193 -19.17 3.94 -9.68
N ILE A 194 -18.85 5.22 -9.88
CA ILE A 194 -18.31 6.05 -8.78
C ILE A 194 -19.42 6.24 -7.75
N LEU A 195 -19.10 6.09 -6.46
CA LEU A 195 -20.05 6.33 -5.38
C LEU A 195 -20.32 7.83 -5.25
N ALA A 196 -21.60 8.21 -5.25
CA ALA A 196 -22.03 9.60 -5.17
C ALA A 196 -22.16 10.03 -3.71
N ASP A 197 -21.07 10.40 -3.03
CA ASP A 197 -21.14 11.03 -1.70
C ASP A 197 -19.85 11.75 -1.25
N GLY A 198 -19.93 12.44 -0.10
CA GLY A 198 -18.91 12.29 0.95
C GLY A 198 -17.70 13.23 1.04
N ILE A 199 -17.51 14.21 0.15
CA ILE A 199 -16.38 15.15 0.28
C ILE A 199 -16.62 16.15 1.43
N ILE A 200 -15.62 16.38 2.28
CA ILE A 200 -15.65 17.35 3.39
C ILE A 200 -14.35 18.15 3.50
N SER A 201 -14.39 19.32 4.13
CA SER A 201 -13.22 19.97 4.71
C SER A 201 -12.98 19.45 6.14
N LEU A 202 -11.74 19.46 6.60
CA LEU A 202 -11.42 19.13 8.00
C LEU A 202 -11.99 20.22 8.93
N PRO A 203 -12.74 19.86 9.99
CA PRO A 203 -13.26 20.85 10.92
C PRO A 203 -12.16 21.62 11.65
N ASP A 204 -12.31 22.95 11.78
CA ASP A 204 -11.37 23.85 12.47
C ASP A 204 -10.92 23.37 13.86
N ARG A 205 -11.79 22.63 14.57
CA ARG A 205 -11.47 22.07 15.90
C ARG A 205 -10.37 21.00 15.87
N VAL A 206 -10.14 20.36 14.73
CA VAL A 206 -9.10 19.34 14.51
C VAL A 206 -7.80 20.02 14.11
N ILE A 207 -7.84 20.87 13.09
CA ILE A 207 -6.66 21.53 12.50
C ILE A 207 -6.25 22.83 13.22
N ARG A 208 -6.75 23.08 14.44
CA ARG A 208 -6.45 24.31 15.19
C ARG A 208 -4.98 24.37 15.57
N GLY A 209 -4.24 25.23 14.89
CA GLY A 209 -2.79 25.41 15.08
C GLY A 209 -1.95 24.78 13.96
N SER A 210 -2.58 24.04 13.04
CA SER A 210 -1.97 23.59 11.79
C SER A 210 -2.16 24.63 10.67
N PRO A 211 -1.35 24.61 9.60
CA PRO A 211 -1.51 25.49 8.45
C PRO A 211 -2.86 25.33 7.73
N THR A 212 -3.48 26.46 7.35
CA THR A 212 -4.65 26.44 6.46
C THR A 212 -4.24 26.05 5.04
N TRP A 213 -5.21 25.71 4.17
CA TRP A 213 -4.89 25.36 2.79
C TRP A 213 -4.21 26.51 2.02
N GLN A 214 -4.59 27.76 2.31
CA GLN A 214 -3.94 28.94 1.71
C GLN A 214 -2.46 29.01 2.12
N MET A 215 -2.15 28.80 3.41
CA MET A 215 -0.76 28.77 3.90
C MET A 215 0.05 27.63 3.26
N LYS A 216 -0.57 26.45 3.06
CA LYS A 216 0.07 25.32 2.35
C LYS A 216 0.34 25.66 0.87
N VAL A 217 -0.61 26.29 0.18
CA VAL A 217 -0.43 26.77 -1.19
C VAL A 217 0.69 27.80 -1.30
N GLU A 218 0.75 28.77 -0.39
CA GLU A 218 1.82 29.77 -0.30
C GLU A 218 3.18 29.13 -0.03
N GLN A 219 3.24 28.13 0.86
CA GLN A 219 4.45 27.34 1.12
C GLN A 219 4.92 26.59 -0.14
N MET A 220 4.02 25.93 -0.87
CA MET A 220 4.37 25.22 -2.11
C MET A 220 4.87 26.17 -3.20
N ARG A 221 4.21 27.33 -3.39
CA ARG A 221 4.68 28.38 -4.30
C ARG A 221 6.07 28.90 -3.89
N LYS A 222 6.30 29.13 -2.60
CA LYS A 222 7.62 29.52 -2.12
C LYS A 222 8.69 28.47 -2.41
N MET A 223 8.38 27.18 -2.27
CA MET A 223 9.30 26.09 -2.66
C MET A 223 9.57 26.05 -4.18
N MET A 224 8.59 26.42 -5.02
CA MET A 224 8.78 26.59 -6.46
C MET A 224 9.69 27.80 -6.79
N GLU A 225 9.52 28.92 -6.10
CA GLU A 225 10.31 30.14 -6.29
C GLU A 225 11.76 30.01 -5.80
N ASP A 226 11.96 29.40 -4.62
CA ASP A 226 13.26 29.15 -4.01
C ASP A 226 14.05 28.02 -4.72
N SER A 227 13.37 27.19 -5.53
CA SER A 227 14.01 26.14 -6.33
C SER A 227 14.99 26.73 -7.36
N PRO A 228 16.22 26.19 -7.48
CA PRO A 228 17.20 26.69 -8.45
C PRO A 228 16.75 26.49 -9.92
N TYR A 229 15.80 25.58 -10.16
CA TYR A 229 15.25 25.29 -11.50
C TYR A 229 14.05 26.18 -11.87
N ARG A 230 13.43 26.82 -10.86
CA ARG A 230 12.26 27.72 -10.95
C ARG A 230 11.12 27.16 -11.82
N PRO A 231 10.45 26.07 -11.38
CA PRO A 231 9.23 25.60 -12.03
C PRO A 231 8.12 26.66 -11.95
N THR A 232 7.31 26.75 -13.00
CA THR A 232 6.16 27.68 -13.07
C THR A 232 4.86 27.00 -12.62
N ALA A 233 4.84 25.67 -12.61
CA ALA A 233 3.74 24.85 -12.12
C ALA A 233 4.24 23.64 -11.32
N LEU A 234 3.41 23.17 -10.40
CA LEU A 234 3.50 21.91 -9.70
C LEU A 234 2.25 21.11 -10.04
N LEU A 235 2.42 19.90 -10.56
CA LEU A 235 1.34 18.97 -10.86
C LEU A 235 1.29 17.89 -9.78
N LEU A 236 0.11 17.70 -9.19
CA LEU A 236 -0.18 16.72 -8.16
C LEU A 236 -1.19 15.71 -8.70
N SER A 237 -0.94 14.44 -8.44
CA SER A 237 -1.72 13.33 -9.01
C SER A 237 -2.02 12.22 -8.04
N ALA A 238 -1.30 12.09 -6.92
CA ALA A 238 -1.76 11.22 -5.85
C ALA A 238 -2.88 11.94 -5.07
N LEU A 239 -3.90 11.17 -4.67
CA LEU A 239 -5.10 11.74 -4.05
C LEU A 239 -4.80 12.38 -2.69
N ASP A 240 -3.81 11.85 -1.99
CA ASP A 240 -3.35 12.28 -0.68
C ASP A 240 -2.61 13.63 -0.76
N GLU A 241 -1.94 13.96 -1.87
CA GLU A 241 -1.37 15.29 -2.11
C GLU A 241 -2.48 16.35 -2.14
N THR A 242 -3.50 16.13 -2.97
CA THR A 242 -4.61 17.08 -3.16
C THR A 242 -5.44 17.21 -1.88
N ALA A 243 -5.75 16.09 -1.21
CA ALA A 243 -6.49 16.08 0.05
C ALA A 243 -5.72 16.79 1.19
N TRP A 244 -4.39 16.68 1.25
CA TRP A 244 -3.57 17.37 2.26
C TRP A 244 -3.45 18.87 1.97
N LEU A 245 -3.21 19.24 0.69
CA LEU A 245 -3.06 20.62 0.28
C LEU A 245 -4.30 21.45 0.63
N PHE A 246 -5.49 20.91 0.35
CA PHE A 246 -6.76 21.59 0.61
C PHE A 246 -7.36 21.36 2.01
N ASN A 247 -6.72 20.59 2.90
CA ASN A 247 -7.32 20.15 4.17
C ASN A 247 -8.72 19.52 3.95
N MET A 248 -8.87 18.75 2.88
CA MET A 248 -10.13 18.07 2.50
C MET A 248 -10.00 16.57 2.66
N ARG A 249 -11.14 15.87 2.71
CA ARG A 249 -11.26 14.41 2.81
C ARG A 249 -12.43 13.92 1.98
N GLY A 250 -12.42 12.65 1.61
CA GLY A 250 -13.48 11.97 0.89
C GLY A 250 -13.65 10.52 1.34
N ASN A 251 -14.29 9.72 0.50
CA ASN A 251 -14.58 8.30 0.73
C ASN A 251 -14.57 7.47 -0.57
N ASP A 252 -13.87 7.93 -1.61
CA ASP A 252 -13.81 7.23 -2.91
C ASP A 252 -13.03 5.92 -2.84
N ILE A 253 -12.00 5.89 -2.00
CA ILE A 253 -11.15 4.73 -1.77
C ILE A 253 -11.59 4.08 -0.45
N PRO A 254 -11.80 2.74 -0.40
CA PRO A 254 -12.05 2.04 0.86
C PRO A 254 -10.95 2.32 1.88
N PHE A 255 -11.35 2.61 3.12
CA PHE A 255 -10.51 2.89 4.29
C PHE A 255 -9.61 4.14 4.23
N ASN A 256 -9.28 4.63 3.03
CA ASN A 256 -8.49 5.84 2.80
C ASN A 256 -9.41 7.04 2.55
N PRO A 257 -9.34 8.13 3.34
CA PRO A 257 -10.32 9.23 3.28
C PRO A 257 -10.03 10.23 2.14
N PHE A 258 -9.95 9.72 0.91
CA PHE A 258 -9.54 10.42 -0.32
C PHE A 258 -10.69 10.62 -1.31
N PHE A 259 -10.49 11.48 -2.31
CA PHE A 259 -11.44 11.76 -3.38
C PHE A 259 -10.73 11.94 -4.73
N TYR A 260 -11.29 11.37 -5.81
CA TYR A 260 -10.69 11.40 -7.15
C TYR A 260 -10.44 12.84 -7.61
N SER A 261 -9.16 13.21 -7.76
CA SER A 261 -8.78 14.57 -8.11
C SER A 261 -7.34 14.69 -8.62
N TYR A 262 -7.10 15.73 -9.43
CA TYR A 262 -5.75 16.20 -9.79
C TYR A 262 -5.65 17.69 -9.47
N THR A 263 -4.44 18.17 -9.17
CA THR A 263 -4.20 19.60 -8.94
C THR A 263 -3.05 20.10 -9.80
N LEU A 264 -3.27 21.18 -10.54
CA LEU A 264 -2.20 21.97 -11.15
C LEU A 264 -2.10 23.31 -10.41
N LEU A 265 -1.04 23.47 -9.63
CA LEU A 265 -0.75 24.70 -8.89
C LEU A 265 0.28 25.51 -9.68
N THR A 266 -0.06 26.74 -10.09
CA THR A 266 0.92 27.69 -10.67
C THR A 266 1.29 28.75 -9.63
N LEU A 267 2.18 29.68 -9.98
CA LEU A 267 2.51 30.83 -9.12
C LEU A 267 1.31 31.77 -8.84
N ASP A 268 0.28 31.74 -9.69
CA ASP A 268 -0.82 32.72 -9.75
C ASP A 268 -2.22 32.13 -9.97
N GLU A 269 -2.34 30.85 -10.29
CA GLU A 269 -3.58 30.10 -10.49
C GLU A 269 -3.56 28.81 -9.64
N ILE A 270 -4.74 28.25 -9.37
CA ILE A 270 -4.93 26.93 -8.75
C ILE A 270 -6.02 26.21 -9.55
N TRP A 271 -5.70 25.11 -10.21
CA TRP A 271 -6.67 24.32 -10.96
C TRP A 271 -6.92 23.00 -10.22
N LEU A 272 -8.16 22.77 -9.78
CA LEU A 272 -8.59 21.52 -9.14
C LEU A 272 -9.50 20.75 -10.10
N PHE A 273 -9.00 19.64 -10.63
CA PHE A 273 -9.74 18.71 -11.48
C PHE A 273 -10.49 17.73 -10.59
N ILE A 274 -11.82 17.76 -10.63
CA ILE A 274 -12.68 17.01 -9.71
C ILE A 274 -14.07 16.81 -10.31
N HIS A 275 -14.82 15.86 -9.77
CA HIS A 275 -16.25 15.70 -9.99
C HIS A 275 -17.04 16.86 -9.36
N THR A 276 -17.12 17.99 -10.07
CA THR A 276 -17.64 19.29 -9.58
C THR A 276 -19.09 19.26 -9.06
N GLU A 277 -19.86 18.27 -9.53
CA GLU A 277 -21.21 17.91 -9.11
C GLU A 277 -21.28 17.37 -7.67
N ARG A 278 -20.18 16.82 -7.14
CA ARG A 278 -20.06 16.32 -5.76
C ARG A 278 -19.72 17.40 -4.74
N LEU A 279 -19.38 18.61 -5.17
CA LEU A 279 -19.02 19.71 -4.29
C LEU A 279 -20.25 20.53 -3.87
N THR A 280 -20.47 20.60 -2.55
CA THR A 280 -21.51 21.43 -1.93
C THR A 280 -21.24 22.93 -2.11
N GLY A 281 -22.25 23.78 -1.84
CA GLY A 281 -22.06 25.24 -1.82
C GLY A 281 -21.00 25.68 -0.80
N GLU A 282 -21.04 25.09 0.40
CA GLU A 282 -20.08 25.33 1.48
C GLU A 282 -18.63 24.99 1.06
N LEU A 283 -18.41 23.88 0.36
CA LEU A 283 -17.07 23.55 -0.15
C LEU A 283 -16.61 24.49 -1.26
N LYS A 284 -17.53 24.98 -2.10
CA LYS A 284 -17.22 25.98 -3.15
C LYS A 284 -16.86 27.34 -2.51
N GLU A 285 -17.48 27.71 -1.41
CA GLU A 285 -17.12 28.87 -0.61
C GLU A 285 -15.78 28.67 0.11
N TYR A 286 -15.55 27.52 0.76
CA TYR A 286 -14.30 27.15 1.43
C TYR A 286 -13.06 27.19 0.50
N LEU A 287 -13.25 26.74 -0.75
CA LEU A 287 -12.24 26.76 -1.82
C LEU A 287 -12.14 28.10 -2.56
N ASN A 288 -12.88 29.13 -2.15
CA ASN A 288 -12.92 30.44 -2.82
C ASN A 288 -13.26 30.33 -4.33
N ALA A 289 -14.08 29.36 -4.74
CA ALA A 289 -14.25 28.95 -6.14
C ALA A 289 -14.99 29.97 -7.04
N SER A 290 -15.47 31.07 -6.47
CA SER A 290 -16.20 32.14 -7.17
C SER A 290 -15.43 33.47 -7.26
N CYS A 291 -14.19 33.56 -6.77
CA CYS A 291 -13.37 34.78 -6.87
C CYS A 291 -12.34 34.73 -7.99
N ALA A 292 -11.66 35.86 -8.21
CA ALA A 292 -10.50 35.98 -9.08
C ALA A 292 -9.27 36.42 -8.25
N GLY A 293 -8.15 35.72 -8.43
CA GLY A 293 -6.91 35.96 -7.70
C GLY A 293 -6.15 34.67 -7.39
N PRO A 294 -4.93 34.77 -6.82
CA PRO A 294 -4.03 33.63 -6.65
C PRO A 294 -4.48 32.60 -5.60
N LEU A 295 -5.46 32.93 -4.77
CA LEU A 295 -6.06 32.03 -3.76
C LEU A 295 -7.54 31.73 -4.07
N CYS A 296 -7.91 31.72 -5.36
CA CYS A 296 -9.23 31.31 -5.85
C CYS A 296 -9.07 30.00 -6.63
N VAL A 297 -9.74 28.92 -6.21
CA VAL A 297 -9.59 27.60 -6.83
C VAL A 297 -10.49 27.49 -8.07
N GLN A 298 -9.88 27.30 -9.24
CA GLN A 298 -10.59 27.04 -10.48
C GLN A 298 -11.00 25.58 -10.55
N LEU A 299 -12.30 25.31 -10.33
CA LEU A 299 -12.87 23.97 -10.45
C LEU A 299 -12.97 23.56 -11.92
N LYS A 300 -12.41 22.41 -12.26
CA LYS A 300 -12.45 21.80 -13.60
C LYS A 300 -13.00 20.38 -13.50
N SER A 301 -13.62 19.88 -14.56
CA SER A 301 -14.09 18.48 -14.61
C SER A 301 -12.89 17.53 -14.51
N TYR A 302 -13.02 16.48 -13.70
CA TYR A 302 -12.00 15.44 -13.53
C TYR A 302 -11.46 14.91 -14.87
N ASP A 303 -12.36 14.51 -15.78
CA ASP A 303 -12.00 13.94 -17.09
C ASP A 303 -11.30 14.93 -18.04
N SER A 304 -11.34 16.23 -17.74
CA SER A 304 -10.71 17.27 -18.57
C SER A 304 -9.21 17.44 -18.34
N VAL A 305 -8.63 16.75 -17.35
CA VAL A 305 -7.24 16.94 -16.90
C VAL A 305 -6.21 16.88 -18.04
N ARG A 306 -6.26 15.85 -18.90
CA ARG A 306 -5.32 15.70 -20.02
C ARG A 306 -5.44 16.84 -21.04
N ALA A 307 -6.66 17.19 -21.45
CA ALA A 307 -6.89 18.24 -22.45
C ALA A 307 -6.45 19.61 -21.94
N GLN A 308 -6.81 19.95 -20.69
CA GLN A 308 -6.42 21.22 -20.07
C GLN A 308 -4.92 21.29 -19.77
N LEU A 309 -4.28 20.19 -19.36
CA LEU A 309 -2.83 20.14 -19.19
C LEU A 309 -2.11 20.30 -20.54
N GLN A 310 -2.59 19.65 -21.61
CA GLN A 310 -2.04 19.79 -22.96
C GLN A 310 -2.11 21.24 -23.48
N GLU A 311 -3.22 21.93 -23.25
CA GLU A 311 -3.38 23.37 -23.54
C GLU A 311 -2.45 24.26 -22.68
N TYR A 312 -2.25 23.90 -21.41
CA TYR A 312 -1.38 24.64 -20.49
C TYR A 312 0.09 24.52 -20.90
N VAL A 313 0.61 23.30 -21.08
CA VAL A 313 2.03 23.05 -21.41
C VAL A 313 2.40 23.51 -22.83
N ALA A 314 1.42 23.72 -23.71
CA ALA A 314 1.65 24.34 -25.02
C ALA A 314 2.09 25.82 -24.95
N ARG A 315 1.85 26.50 -23.81
CA ARG A 315 2.25 27.90 -23.59
C ARG A 315 3.79 28.03 -23.50
N PRO A 316 4.38 29.16 -23.92
CA PRO A 316 5.82 29.40 -23.82
C PRO A 316 6.25 29.64 -22.35
N GLY A 317 7.48 29.24 -22.01
CA GLY A 317 8.08 29.50 -20.68
C GLY A 317 7.57 28.62 -19.55
N ILE A 318 6.66 27.67 -19.80
CA ILE A 318 6.15 26.74 -18.81
C ILE A 318 7.22 25.74 -18.37
N LYS A 319 7.31 25.52 -17.07
CA LYS A 319 8.06 24.42 -16.45
C LYS A 319 7.19 23.73 -15.40
N VAL A 320 6.94 22.44 -15.55
CA VAL A 320 6.10 21.64 -14.65
C VAL A 320 6.98 20.77 -13.77
N TRP A 321 6.83 20.90 -12.45
CA TRP A 321 7.43 20.01 -11.46
C TRP A 321 6.49 18.84 -11.17
N ILE A 322 7.01 17.61 -11.24
CA ILE A 322 6.32 16.35 -10.92
C ILE A 322 7.15 15.46 -9.98
N GLY A 323 6.51 14.47 -9.35
CA GLY A 323 7.15 13.40 -8.59
C GLY A 323 7.23 12.11 -9.41
N THR A 324 8.41 11.51 -9.62
CA THR A 324 8.55 10.33 -10.52
C THR A 324 7.85 9.07 -10.01
N GLU A 325 7.75 8.92 -8.69
CA GLU A 325 7.19 7.72 -8.03
C GLU A 325 5.66 7.66 -8.12
N TYR A 326 4.98 8.82 -8.12
CA TYR A 326 3.51 8.94 -7.99
C TYR A 326 2.82 9.79 -9.08
N THR A 327 3.57 10.37 -10.03
CA THR A 327 2.98 10.98 -11.22
C THR A 327 2.76 9.94 -12.30
N ASN A 328 1.48 9.76 -12.68
CA ASN A 328 1.13 8.82 -13.73
C ASN A 328 1.69 9.26 -15.10
N TYR A 329 2.04 8.26 -15.92
CA TYR A 329 2.64 8.48 -17.23
C TYR A 329 1.71 9.26 -18.18
N ALA A 330 0.39 9.10 -18.02
CA ALA A 330 -0.65 9.76 -18.82
C ALA A 330 -0.64 11.29 -18.74
N LEU A 331 -0.16 11.87 -17.64
CA LEU A 331 0.04 13.31 -17.53
C LEU A 331 1.48 13.73 -17.86
N TYR A 332 2.46 12.89 -17.52
CA TYR A 332 3.87 13.09 -17.87
C TYR A 332 4.09 13.19 -19.39
N GLU A 333 3.51 12.29 -20.19
CA GLU A 333 3.75 12.21 -21.65
C GLU A 333 3.33 13.47 -22.43
N LEU A 334 2.53 14.34 -21.80
CA LEU A 334 2.08 15.62 -22.35
C LEU A 334 3.10 16.75 -22.13
N ILE A 335 4.02 16.62 -21.18
CA ILE A 335 4.98 17.67 -20.76
C ILE A 335 6.18 17.69 -21.72
N THR A 336 5.96 18.22 -22.92
CA THR A 336 6.94 18.25 -24.02
C THR A 336 7.26 19.68 -24.51
N PRO A 337 8.53 20.00 -24.86
CA PRO A 337 9.72 19.14 -24.79
C PRO A 337 10.21 18.93 -23.35
N VAL A 338 11.19 18.04 -23.18
CA VAL A 338 11.79 17.67 -21.89
C VAL A 338 12.40 18.86 -21.11
N ASP A 339 12.67 19.99 -21.77
CA ASP A 339 13.14 21.23 -21.12
C ASP A 339 12.06 21.92 -20.26
N LYS A 340 10.79 21.56 -20.44
CA LYS A 340 9.67 21.97 -19.58
C LYS A 340 9.49 21.08 -18.35
N LEU A 341 10.23 19.98 -18.25
CA LEU A 341 10.09 19.03 -17.15
C LEU A 341 11.06 19.36 -16.01
N MET A 342 10.55 19.30 -14.77
CA MET A 342 11.36 19.20 -13.57
C MET A 342 10.88 17.98 -12.76
N THR A 343 11.81 17.14 -12.33
CA THR A 343 11.52 15.92 -11.56
C THR A 343 12.21 15.92 -10.19
N SER A 344 11.57 15.24 -9.25
CA SER A 344 12.15 14.67 -8.04
C SER A 344 11.44 13.34 -7.78
N SER A 345 11.96 12.43 -6.94
CA SER A 345 11.27 11.15 -6.67
C SER A 345 9.84 11.37 -6.15
N TYR A 346 9.71 12.31 -5.21
CA TYR A 346 8.43 12.74 -4.64
C TYR A 346 8.24 14.24 -4.81
N SER A 347 6.99 14.70 -4.81
CA SER A 347 6.65 16.12 -4.86
C SER A 347 7.03 16.86 -3.57
N PRO A 348 7.10 18.21 -3.60
CA PRO A 348 7.21 19.01 -2.38
C PRO A 348 6.01 18.81 -1.42
N VAL A 349 4.84 18.39 -1.91
CA VAL A 349 3.67 18.10 -1.07
C VAL A 349 3.85 16.79 -0.30
N LEU A 350 4.18 15.69 -0.99
CA LEU A 350 4.43 14.39 -0.36
C LEU A 350 5.54 14.48 0.71
N THR A 351 6.65 15.17 0.39
CA THR A 351 7.76 15.34 1.32
C THR A 351 7.46 16.28 2.49
N THR A 352 6.59 17.29 2.31
CA THR A 352 6.18 18.19 3.40
C THR A 352 5.20 17.50 4.35
N LYS A 353 4.12 16.86 3.84
CA LYS A 353 3.10 16.23 4.69
C LYS A 353 3.63 15.06 5.54
N ALA A 354 4.71 14.43 5.08
CA ALA A 354 5.38 13.35 5.79
C ALA A 354 5.82 13.76 7.22
N VAL A 355 6.20 15.03 7.39
CA VAL A 355 6.63 15.64 8.66
C VAL A 355 5.44 16.33 9.32
N LYS A 356 4.92 15.74 10.40
CA LYS A 356 3.69 16.21 11.05
C LYS A 356 4.00 17.41 11.94
N ASP A 357 3.16 18.43 11.91
CA ASP A 357 3.29 19.60 12.80
C ASP A 357 2.98 19.26 14.27
N GLU A 358 3.20 20.19 15.20
CA GLU A 358 2.98 19.95 16.64
C GLU A 358 1.51 19.66 17.00
N THR A 359 0.56 20.15 16.20
CA THR A 359 -0.87 19.85 16.36
C THR A 359 -1.19 18.47 15.83
N GLU A 360 -0.71 18.14 14.63
CA GLU A 360 -0.84 16.81 14.03
C GLU A 360 -0.21 15.72 14.92
N GLN A 361 1.01 15.94 15.42
CA GLN A 361 1.69 15.03 16.37
C GLN A 361 0.90 14.81 17.66
N ARG A 362 0.29 15.88 18.22
CA ARG A 362 -0.52 15.79 19.44
C ARG A 362 -1.77 14.97 19.21
N ILE A 363 -2.57 15.32 18.21
CA ILE A 363 -3.87 14.67 17.98
C ILE A 363 -3.71 13.21 17.55
N LEU A 364 -2.66 12.89 16.78
CA LEU A 364 -2.36 11.52 16.38
C LEU A 364 -1.98 10.65 17.60
N ARG A 365 -1.27 11.21 18.60
CA ARG A 365 -1.05 10.53 19.90
C ARG A 365 -2.36 10.34 20.68
N ASP A 366 -3.22 11.36 20.73
CA ASP A 366 -4.52 11.28 21.40
C ASP A 366 -5.46 10.25 20.72
N ALA A 367 -5.30 10.00 19.41
CA ALA A 367 -5.95 8.89 18.71
C ALA A 367 -5.43 7.53 19.17
N HIS A 368 -4.11 7.32 19.21
CA HIS A 368 -3.54 6.06 19.66
C HIS A 368 -3.85 5.73 21.14
N VAL A 369 -4.02 6.72 22.02
CA VAL A 369 -4.48 6.49 23.41
C VAL A 369 -5.92 5.96 23.45
N ARG A 370 -6.82 6.51 22.62
CA ARG A 370 -8.21 6.01 22.51
C ARG A 370 -8.27 4.63 21.87
N ASP A 371 -7.44 4.38 20.86
CA ASP A 371 -7.37 3.10 20.16
C ASP A 371 -6.81 1.99 21.06
N ALA A 372 -5.79 2.30 21.87
CA ALA A 372 -5.28 1.38 22.90
C ALA A 372 -6.38 0.92 23.87
N VAL A 373 -7.33 1.79 24.25
CA VAL A 373 -8.50 1.39 25.06
C VAL A 373 -9.37 0.38 24.31
N ALA A 374 -9.69 0.63 23.04
CA ALA A 374 -10.51 -0.27 22.23
C ALA A 374 -9.84 -1.64 22.04
N VAL A 375 -8.54 -1.68 21.78
CA VAL A 375 -7.76 -2.93 21.65
C VAL A 375 -7.67 -3.66 22.99
N ILE A 376 -7.47 -2.96 24.12
CA ILE A 376 -7.50 -3.56 25.47
C ILE A 376 -8.88 -4.20 25.74
N GLN A 377 -9.97 -3.53 25.40
CA GLN A 377 -11.33 -4.10 25.54
C GLN A 377 -11.52 -5.36 24.71
N LEU A 378 -11.05 -5.36 23.45
CA LEU A 378 -11.09 -6.52 22.57
C LEU A 378 -10.29 -7.71 23.15
N LEU A 379 -9.03 -7.48 23.52
CA LEU A 379 -8.15 -8.54 24.06
C LEU A 379 -8.66 -9.09 25.39
N MET A 380 -9.14 -8.22 26.29
CA MET A 380 -9.77 -8.62 27.55
C MET A 380 -11.05 -9.44 27.32
N TRP A 381 -11.90 -9.03 26.37
CA TRP A 381 -13.11 -9.79 26.02
C TRP A 381 -12.75 -11.17 25.50
N LEU A 382 -11.84 -11.26 24.53
CA LEU A 382 -11.37 -12.54 23.97
C LEU A 382 -10.75 -13.47 25.04
N GLU A 383 -9.91 -12.94 25.94
CA GLU A 383 -9.33 -13.71 27.06
C GLU A 383 -10.41 -14.31 27.98
N LYS A 384 -11.57 -13.64 28.13
CA LYS A 384 -12.70 -14.19 28.90
C LYS A 384 -13.49 -15.24 28.12
N VAL A 385 -13.78 -15.01 26.83
CA VAL A 385 -14.74 -15.85 26.08
C VAL A 385 -14.13 -17.11 25.46
N VAL A 386 -12.92 -17.03 24.89
CA VAL A 386 -12.30 -18.16 24.17
C VAL A 386 -12.05 -19.39 25.06
N PRO A 387 -11.64 -19.25 26.35
CA PRO A 387 -11.52 -20.40 27.26
C PRO A 387 -12.86 -21.04 27.67
N GLN A 388 -14.00 -20.34 27.51
CA GLN A 388 -15.32 -20.84 27.93
C GLN A 388 -16.07 -21.52 26.78
N ALA A 389 -15.89 -21.03 25.56
CA ALA A 389 -16.56 -21.55 24.37
C ALA A 389 -15.72 -21.29 23.13
N THR A 390 -15.89 -22.16 22.13
CA THR A 390 -15.29 -21.97 20.82
C THR A 390 -15.98 -20.82 20.08
N VAL A 391 -15.28 -19.69 19.92
CA VAL A 391 -15.84 -18.45 19.34
C VAL A 391 -15.64 -18.42 17.82
N ASN A 392 -16.68 -18.01 17.08
CA ASN A 392 -16.52 -17.54 15.70
C ASN A 392 -16.40 -16.01 15.71
N PHE A 393 -15.23 -15.49 15.34
CA PHE A 393 -14.91 -14.07 15.39
C PHE A 393 -14.14 -13.67 14.12
N GLY A 394 -14.70 -12.73 13.36
CA GLY A 394 -14.10 -12.22 12.12
C GLY A 394 -13.28 -10.94 12.29
N GLY A 395 -13.00 -10.52 13.53
CA GLY A 395 -12.34 -9.25 13.83
C GLY A 395 -13.31 -8.12 14.23
N PRO A 396 -12.81 -7.03 14.84
CA PRO A 396 -13.54 -5.77 14.92
C PRO A 396 -13.81 -5.18 13.52
N ASN A 397 -14.94 -4.49 13.37
CA ASN A 397 -15.21 -3.69 12.17
C ASN A 397 -14.59 -2.29 12.34
N THR A 398 -13.37 -2.12 11.83
CA THR A 398 -12.63 -0.85 11.91
C THR A 398 -12.72 -0.06 10.59
N ARG A 399 -12.07 1.11 10.53
CA ARG A 399 -12.09 2.00 9.36
C ARG A 399 -10.71 2.27 8.74
N GLY A 400 -9.62 1.82 9.37
CA GLY A 400 -8.25 2.03 8.88
C GLY A 400 -7.86 1.12 7.72
N PHE A 401 -8.29 -0.14 7.76
CA PHE A 401 -8.13 -1.16 6.72
C PHE A 401 -9.02 -2.37 7.07
N GLU A 402 -9.02 -3.41 6.22
CA GLU A 402 -9.71 -4.68 6.53
C GLU A 402 -8.95 -5.43 7.64
N THR A 403 -9.55 -5.53 8.82
CA THR A 403 -8.90 -6.15 9.99
C THR A 403 -8.54 -7.62 9.73
N ILE A 404 -7.27 -7.95 9.91
CA ILE A 404 -6.76 -9.32 9.83
C ILE A 404 -6.99 -9.98 11.19
N SER A 405 -7.97 -10.88 11.24
CA SER A 405 -8.33 -11.67 12.43
C SER A 405 -8.03 -13.14 12.16
N ALA A 406 -6.85 -13.61 12.60
CA ALA A 406 -6.29 -14.87 12.13
C ALA A 406 -5.85 -15.78 13.29
N SER A 407 -6.19 -17.07 13.23
CA SER A 407 -5.82 -18.06 14.26
C SER A 407 -5.17 -19.30 13.66
N GLY A 408 -4.16 -19.83 14.36
CA GLY A 408 -3.36 -20.98 13.91
C GLY A 408 -2.82 -20.77 12.50
N ALA A 409 -3.03 -21.77 11.62
CA ALA A 409 -2.55 -21.76 10.25
C ALA A 409 -2.99 -20.54 9.40
N ASN A 410 -4.11 -19.89 9.74
CA ASN A 410 -4.53 -18.67 9.03
C ASN A 410 -3.62 -17.48 9.34
N ALA A 411 -3.02 -17.42 10.54
CA ALA A 411 -2.10 -16.35 10.92
C ALA A 411 -0.76 -16.42 10.17
N ALA A 412 -0.41 -17.56 9.58
CA ALA A 412 0.74 -17.70 8.69
C ALA A 412 0.55 -16.97 7.33
N LEU A 413 -0.67 -16.56 7.00
CA LEU A 413 -0.95 -15.72 5.83
C LEU A 413 -0.94 -14.25 6.28
N ALA A 414 0.12 -13.52 5.93
CA ALA A 414 0.40 -12.20 6.49
C ALA A 414 -0.74 -11.17 6.30
N HIS A 415 -1.49 -11.27 5.19
CA HIS A 415 -2.67 -10.46 4.85
C HIS A 415 -3.93 -11.35 4.73
N TYR A 416 -4.28 -12.05 5.80
CA TYR A 416 -5.47 -12.92 5.83
C TYR A 416 -6.78 -12.13 6.01
N SER A 417 -7.63 -12.12 4.98
CA SER A 417 -9.03 -11.68 5.10
C SER A 417 -9.96 -12.88 5.38
N PRO A 418 -10.77 -12.86 6.45
CA PRO A 418 -11.68 -13.97 6.76
C PRO A 418 -12.89 -14.03 5.83
N THR A 419 -13.14 -15.19 5.24
CA THR A 419 -14.40 -15.51 4.54
C THR A 419 -15.23 -16.51 5.34
N ASN A 420 -16.50 -16.71 4.99
CA ASN A 420 -17.33 -17.74 5.64
C ASN A 420 -16.72 -19.14 5.52
N GLU A 421 -16.01 -19.40 4.42
CA GLU A 421 -15.39 -20.67 4.07
C GLU A 421 -13.99 -20.86 4.70
N SER A 422 -13.24 -19.76 4.90
CA SER A 422 -11.88 -19.80 5.49
C SER A 422 -11.84 -19.53 7.00
N SER A 423 -12.90 -18.96 7.57
CA SER A 423 -12.99 -18.60 8.99
C SER A 423 -12.71 -19.78 9.92
N ARG A 424 -11.67 -19.63 10.76
CA ARG A 424 -11.36 -20.57 11.83
C ARG A 424 -12.02 -20.13 13.12
N LYS A 425 -12.47 -21.14 13.87
CA LYS A 425 -12.96 -21.00 15.23
C LYS A 425 -11.79 -20.76 16.19
N LEU A 426 -11.89 -19.76 17.05
CA LEU A 426 -10.86 -19.45 18.05
C LEU A 426 -10.83 -20.52 19.15
N THR A 427 -9.62 -20.96 19.51
CA THR A 427 -9.35 -21.98 20.54
C THR A 427 -8.23 -21.51 21.48
N VAL A 428 -8.04 -22.20 22.61
CA VAL A 428 -6.95 -21.90 23.55
C VAL A 428 -5.60 -22.51 23.15
N ASP A 429 -5.60 -23.45 22.20
CA ASP A 429 -4.43 -24.24 21.80
C ASP A 429 -3.70 -23.64 20.57
N GLU A 430 -4.23 -22.57 20.00
CA GLU A 430 -3.69 -21.87 18.84
C GLU A 430 -3.24 -20.44 19.20
N MET A 431 -2.22 -19.94 18.50
CA MET A 431 -1.93 -18.50 18.49
C MET A 431 -3.05 -17.75 17.75
N TYR A 432 -3.30 -16.52 18.19
CA TYR A 432 -4.21 -15.59 17.54
C TYR A 432 -3.49 -14.28 17.25
N LEU A 433 -3.54 -13.85 16.00
CA LEU A 433 -3.04 -12.58 15.51
C LEU A 433 -4.24 -11.70 15.19
N VAL A 434 -4.27 -10.50 15.76
CA VAL A 434 -5.17 -9.43 15.34
C VAL A 434 -4.33 -8.25 14.89
N ASP A 435 -4.58 -7.82 13.66
CA ASP A 435 -4.05 -6.58 13.11
C ASP A 435 -5.20 -5.70 12.63
N SER A 436 -5.24 -4.47 13.17
CA SER A 436 -6.42 -3.62 13.08
C SER A 436 -6.07 -2.15 13.32
N GLY A 437 -6.57 -1.25 12.48
CA GLY A 437 -6.38 0.19 12.60
C GLY A 437 -7.66 1.00 12.48
N GLY A 438 -7.71 2.17 13.12
CA GLY A 438 -8.85 3.09 13.14
C GLY A 438 -8.65 4.35 12.31
N GLN A 439 -9.72 4.85 11.68
CA GLN A 439 -9.78 6.24 11.18
C GLN A 439 -10.60 7.09 12.15
N TYR A 440 -9.91 8.01 12.81
CA TYR A 440 -10.49 9.07 13.61
C TYR A 440 -10.36 10.38 12.83
N LEU A 441 -11.24 11.36 13.04
CA LEU A 441 -11.12 12.68 12.40
C LEU A 441 -9.78 13.39 12.69
N ASP A 442 -9.12 12.94 13.75
CA ASP A 442 -7.94 13.50 14.39
C ASP A 442 -6.80 12.47 14.52
N GLY A 443 -6.84 11.38 13.74
CA GLY A 443 -5.73 10.44 13.63
C GLY A 443 -6.04 9.16 12.87
N THR A 444 -5.00 8.52 12.34
CA THR A 444 -5.04 7.14 11.81
C THR A 444 -4.18 6.27 12.72
N THR A 445 -4.64 5.07 13.06
CA THR A 445 -3.89 4.12 13.89
C THR A 445 -3.64 2.82 13.15
N ASP A 446 -2.58 2.13 13.54
CA ASP A 446 -2.26 0.78 13.09
C ASP A 446 -1.63 -0.01 14.25
N ILE A 447 -2.00 -1.28 14.41
CA ILE A 447 -1.53 -2.09 15.54
C ILE A 447 -1.84 -3.59 15.37
N THR A 448 -0.78 -4.36 15.06
CA THR A 448 -0.79 -5.81 15.26
C THR A 448 -0.44 -6.24 16.68
N ARG A 449 -1.24 -7.15 17.26
CA ARG A 449 -0.90 -7.95 18.46
C ARG A 449 -1.12 -9.44 18.21
N THR A 450 -0.15 -10.24 18.65
CA THR A 450 -0.25 -11.70 18.65
C THR A 450 -0.31 -12.23 20.09
N VAL A 451 -1.25 -13.11 20.39
CA VAL A 451 -1.57 -13.64 21.73
C VAL A 451 -1.79 -15.16 21.73
N HIS A 452 -1.79 -15.79 22.90
CA HIS A 452 -2.08 -17.23 23.05
C HIS A 452 -2.82 -17.51 24.37
N TRP A 453 -4.03 -18.07 24.35
CA TRP A 453 -4.84 -18.19 25.57
C TRP A 453 -4.48 -19.38 26.48
N GLY A 454 -4.03 -20.51 25.93
CA GLY A 454 -3.51 -21.67 26.66
C GLY A 454 -1.98 -21.65 26.83
N THR A 455 -1.33 -22.80 26.69
CA THR A 455 0.13 -22.96 26.83
C THR A 455 0.84 -22.95 25.47
N PRO A 456 1.62 -21.91 25.12
CA PRO A 456 2.35 -21.88 23.86
C PRO A 456 3.54 -22.84 23.85
N THR A 457 3.87 -23.37 22.68
CA THR A 457 5.02 -24.26 22.45
C THR A 457 6.36 -23.52 22.54
N GLU A 458 7.46 -24.25 22.70
CA GLU A 458 8.83 -23.72 22.70
C GLU A 458 9.13 -22.91 21.43
N MET A 459 8.80 -23.46 20.25
CA MET A 459 8.97 -22.79 18.96
C MET A 459 8.16 -21.49 18.85
N GLN A 460 6.93 -21.45 19.35
CA GLN A 460 6.10 -20.25 19.34
C GLN A 460 6.67 -19.15 20.26
N ARG A 461 7.17 -19.53 21.44
CA ARG A 461 7.82 -18.61 22.39
C ARG A 461 9.15 -18.08 21.84
N GLU A 462 9.98 -18.93 21.26
CA GLU A 462 11.25 -18.51 20.65
C GLU A 462 11.00 -17.56 19.48
N ALA A 463 10.13 -17.94 18.53
CA ALA A 463 9.83 -17.12 17.37
C ALA A 463 9.23 -15.75 17.77
N PHE A 464 8.27 -15.73 18.70
CA PHE A 464 7.68 -14.48 19.18
C PHE A 464 8.71 -13.59 19.86
N THR A 465 9.58 -14.17 20.69
CA THR A 465 10.64 -13.42 21.37
C THR A 465 11.64 -12.84 20.37
N ARG A 466 12.00 -13.56 19.32
CA ARG A 466 12.90 -13.05 18.26
C ARG A 466 12.27 -11.92 17.43
N VAL A 467 10.97 -12.02 17.12
CA VAL A 467 10.22 -10.89 16.52
C VAL A 467 10.22 -9.68 17.45
N LEU A 468 9.95 -9.89 18.74
CA LEU A 468 9.97 -8.83 19.75
C LEU A 468 11.36 -8.19 19.90
N GLN A 469 12.44 -8.98 19.82
CA GLN A 469 13.80 -8.42 19.78
C GLN A 469 14.01 -7.48 18.60
N GLY A 470 13.51 -7.84 17.41
CA GLY A 470 13.58 -6.97 16.23
C GLY A 470 12.85 -5.63 16.42
N ASN A 471 11.62 -5.67 16.94
CA ASN A 471 10.81 -4.48 17.23
C ASN A 471 11.52 -3.60 18.28
N ILE A 472 11.98 -4.18 19.40
CA ILE A 472 12.67 -3.43 20.46
C ILE A 472 13.98 -2.82 19.97
N GLU A 473 14.80 -3.54 19.19
CA GLU A 473 16.07 -3.02 18.69
C GLU A 473 15.90 -1.84 17.73
N ILE A 474 14.88 -1.83 16.86
CA ILE A 474 14.55 -0.63 16.06
C ILE A 474 14.08 0.48 16.99
N SER A 475 13.08 0.23 17.83
CA SER A 475 12.43 1.22 18.70
C SER A 475 13.40 1.97 19.62
N ARG A 476 14.50 1.33 20.03
CA ARG A 476 15.53 1.93 20.90
C ARG A 476 16.74 2.52 20.16
N THR A 477 16.80 2.40 18.83
CA THR A 477 17.96 2.81 18.05
C THR A 477 18.10 4.33 18.02
N ILE A 478 19.32 4.80 18.29
CA ILE A 478 19.70 6.22 18.20
C ILE A 478 20.58 6.39 16.97
N PHE A 479 20.22 7.29 16.06
CA PHE A 479 20.79 7.37 14.73
C PHE A 479 21.00 8.81 14.27
N PRO A 480 21.98 9.09 13.39
CA PRO A 480 22.19 10.45 12.88
C PRO A 480 21.03 10.88 11.98
N SER A 481 20.67 12.17 12.03
CA SER A 481 19.71 12.74 11.10
C SER A 481 20.18 12.55 9.64
N GLY A 482 19.26 12.25 8.72
CA GLY A 482 19.58 11.87 7.34
C GLY A 482 19.76 10.37 7.09
N THR A 483 19.57 9.51 8.10
CA THR A 483 19.50 8.05 7.92
C THR A 483 18.17 7.63 7.28
N ARG A 484 18.17 6.70 6.32
CA ARG A 484 16.94 6.09 5.75
C ARG A 484 16.56 4.83 6.52
N GLY A 485 15.26 4.49 6.56
CA GLY A 485 14.79 3.23 7.16
C GLY A 485 15.40 1.98 6.52
N ALA A 486 15.69 2.00 5.22
CA ALA A 486 16.43 0.93 4.53
C ALA A 486 17.83 0.63 5.14
N ASN A 487 18.43 1.56 5.88
CA ASN A 487 19.69 1.31 6.60
C ASN A 487 19.48 0.60 7.96
N MET A 488 18.24 0.46 8.41
CA MET A 488 17.83 -0.10 9.71
C MET A 488 17.03 -1.41 9.59
N GLU A 489 16.53 -1.72 8.39
CA GLU A 489 15.79 -2.93 8.01
C GLU A 489 16.34 -4.20 8.69
N MET A 490 17.65 -4.41 8.60
CA MET A 490 18.42 -5.47 9.27
C MET A 490 18.12 -5.64 10.77
N LEU A 491 17.90 -4.55 11.51
CA LEU A 491 17.71 -4.59 12.96
C LEU A 491 16.43 -5.35 13.34
N GLY A 492 15.37 -5.22 12.54
CA GLY A 492 14.13 -5.98 12.69
C GLY A 492 14.26 -7.45 12.32
N ARG A 493 15.30 -7.82 11.55
CA ARG A 493 15.52 -9.19 11.06
C ARG A 493 16.58 -9.98 11.83
N ARG A 494 17.61 -9.32 12.37
CA ARG A 494 18.82 -9.96 12.91
C ARG A 494 18.54 -11.14 13.84
N ALA A 495 17.63 -10.98 14.80
CA ALA A 495 17.31 -12.01 15.78
C ALA A 495 16.64 -13.27 15.16
N LEU A 496 15.94 -13.12 14.04
CA LEU A 496 15.39 -14.25 13.27
C LEU A 496 16.47 -14.90 12.39
N TRP A 497 17.32 -14.09 11.74
CA TRP A 497 18.40 -14.57 10.88
C TRP A 497 19.45 -15.41 11.63
N GLU A 498 19.70 -15.09 12.90
CA GLU A 498 20.59 -15.86 13.79
C GLU A 498 20.16 -17.32 14.00
N VAL A 499 18.92 -17.68 13.65
CA VAL A 499 18.39 -19.06 13.63
C VAL A 499 17.79 -19.47 12.27
N GLY A 500 18.09 -18.73 11.20
CA GLY A 500 17.64 -19.05 9.84
C GLY A 500 16.15 -18.78 9.55
N LEU A 501 15.49 -17.96 10.37
CA LEU A 501 14.11 -17.52 10.15
C LEU A 501 14.07 -16.14 9.46
N ASN A 502 12.96 -15.78 8.81
CA ASN A 502 12.78 -14.48 8.14
C ASN A 502 11.28 -14.15 7.97
N TYR A 503 10.94 -12.94 7.51
CA TYR A 503 9.57 -12.53 7.10
C TYR A 503 9.53 -11.91 5.70
N GLY A 504 8.41 -12.07 4.99
CA GLY A 504 8.27 -11.76 3.55
C GLY A 504 7.82 -10.33 3.20
N HIS A 505 7.81 -9.39 4.15
CA HIS A 505 7.41 -7.98 3.97
C HIS A 505 8.47 -7.02 4.53
N GLY A 506 8.30 -5.71 4.33
CA GLY A 506 9.16 -4.68 4.92
C GLY A 506 8.94 -4.53 6.43
N THR A 507 9.85 -3.83 7.12
CA THR A 507 9.76 -3.64 8.59
C THR A 507 8.81 -2.52 9.03
N GLY A 508 8.25 -1.76 8.08
CA GLY A 508 7.28 -0.71 8.35
C GLY A 508 7.12 0.30 7.21
N HIS A 509 6.12 1.16 7.38
CA HIS A 509 5.67 2.21 6.46
C HIS A 509 5.35 3.48 7.25
N GLY A 510 5.27 4.62 6.57
CA GLY A 510 4.73 5.85 7.18
C GLY A 510 3.27 5.72 7.58
N VAL A 511 2.82 6.57 8.50
CA VAL A 511 1.40 6.68 8.89
C VAL A 511 0.94 8.13 8.78
N GLY A 512 -0.22 8.34 8.15
CA GLY A 512 -0.85 9.65 7.96
C GLY A 512 -1.72 10.09 9.13
N ASN A 513 -2.23 11.32 9.06
CA ASN A 513 -3.14 11.88 10.06
C ASN A 513 -4.57 12.02 9.51
N TYR A 514 -5.45 11.11 9.92
CA TYR A 514 -6.76 10.88 9.30
C TYR A 514 -6.61 10.74 7.78
N PHE A 515 -5.73 9.85 7.35
CA PHE A 515 -5.19 9.73 5.99
C PHE A 515 -4.90 8.27 5.66
N GLY A 516 -4.11 7.99 4.61
CA GLY A 516 -3.63 6.64 4.35
C GLY A 516 -2.92 6.04 5.57
N VAL A 517 -3.27 4.80 5.91
CA VAL A 517 -2.60 4.04 6.97
C VAL A 517 -1.15 3.74 6.58
N HIS A 518 -0.93 3.40 5.31
CA HIS A 518 0.37 3.45 4.66
C HIS A 518 0.54 4.85 4.01
N GLU A 519 1.48 5.64 4.53
CA GLU A 519 1.78 6.98 4.00
C GLU A 519 3.20 7.09 3.46
N TRP A 520 3.30 7.18 2.14
CA TRP A 520 4.54 7.50 1.45
C TRP A 520 4.92 8.99 1.63
N PRO A 521 6.24 9.31 1.64
CA PRO A 521 7.38 8.44 1.35
C PRO A 521 8.20 8.00 2.58
N VAL A 522 7.58 7.86 3.75
CA VAL A 522 8.24 7.37 4.97
C VAL A 522 8.17 5.84 5.02
N GLY A 523 9.22 5.18 5.50
CA GLY A 523 9.26 3.71 5.59
C GLY A 523 10.68 3.12 5.64
N PHE A 524 10.77 1.81 5.43
CA PHE A 524 12.01 1.03 5.47
C PHE A 524 12.47 0.49 4.09
N GLN A 525 11.75 0.83 3.02
CA GLN A 525 12.05 0.50 1.63
C GLN A 525 13.14 1.44 1.05
N THR A 526 13.79 1.01 -0.06
CA THR A 526 14.95 1.69 -0.65
C THR A 526 14.64 3.07 -1.23
N ASN A 527 13.43 3.24 -1.77
CA ASN A 527 12.91 4.49 -2.30
C ASN A 527 12.36 5.45 -1.23
N ASN A 528 12.31 5.08 0.05
CA ASN A 528 11.89 6.03 1.09
C ASN A 528 12.90 7.16 1.31
N ILE A 529 12.38 8.30 1.77
CA ILE A 529 13.20 9.46 2.15
C ILE A 529 13.86 9.24 3.53
N PRO A 530 14.94 9.98 3.85
CA PRO A 530 15.54 9.94 5.18
C PRO A 530 14.57 10.32 6.30
N PHE A 531 14.66 9.63 7.43
CA PHE A 531 13.88 9.93 8.62
C PHE A 531 14.20 11.33 9.15
N THR A 532 13.14 12.08 9.46
CA THR A 532 13.16 13.44 9.99
C THR A 532 12.25 13.51 11.21
N SER A 533 12.60 14.35 12.18
CA SER A 533 11.77 14.59 13.37
C SER A 533 10.34 14.98 12.99
N GLY A 534 9.33 14.37 13.62
CA GLY A 534 7.91 14.59 13.35
C GLY A 534 7.30 13.64 12.30
N MET A 535 8.09 12.78 11.65
CA MET A 535 7.55 11.67 10.87
C MET A 535 6.98 10.57 11.79
N PHE A 536 5.90 9.92 11.37
CA PHE A 536 5.36 8.70 12.01
C PHE A 536 5.60 7.50 11.10
N THR A 537 5.93 6.35 11.68
CA THR A 537 6.17 5.08 10.98
C THR A 537 5.70 3.89 11.83
N SER A 538 5.22 2.81 11.22
CA SER A 538 5.11 1.50 11.89
C SER A 538 6.49 0.88 12.08
N ILE A 539 6.58 -0.03 13.05
CA ILE A 539 7.70 -0.95 13.31
C ILE A 539 7.08 -2.33 13.53
N GLU A 540 6.99 -3.13 12.47
CA GLU A 540 6.10 -4.30 12.35
C GLU A 540 6.82 -5.62 11.96
N PRO A 541 7.97 -6.00 12.55
CA PRO A 541 8.57 -7.30 12.23
C PRO A 541 7.60 -8.45 12.51
N GLY A 542 7.76 -9.53 11.75
CA GLY A 542 6.94 -10.73 11.88
C GLY A 542 7.71 -12.03 11.69
N TYR A 543 6.99 -13.14 11.76
CA TYR A 543 7.44 -14.47 11.35
C TYR A 543 6.22 -15.33 11.06
N TYR A 544 6.23 -16.02 9.93
CA TYR A 544 5.10 -16.82 9.45
C TYR A 544 5.59 -18.23 9.17
N LYS A 545 4.96 -19.22 9.81
CA LYS A 545 5.29 -20.63 9.66
C LYS A 545 4.13 -21.33 8.96
N ASP A 546 4.34 -21.62 7.68
CA ASP A 546 3.36 -22.23 6.78
C ASP A 546 2.57 -23.37 7.44
N ASN A 547 1.25 -23.26 7.37
CA ASN A 547 0.27 -24.22 7.90
C ASN A 547 0.30 -24.44 9.43
N ASP A 548 0.96 -23.58 10.21
CA ASP A 548 1.11 -23.72 11.67
C ASP A 548 0.66 -22.46 12.43
N PHE A 549 1.45 -21.38 12.39
CA PHE A 549 1.14 -20.11 13.06
C PHE A 549 1.84 -18.93 12.38
N GLY A 550 1.39 -17.71 12.69
CA GLY A 550 2.13 -16.50 12.37
C GLY A 550 2.13 -15.51 13.52
N ILE A 551 3.11 -14.61 13.48
CA ILE A 551 3.38 -13.58 14.47
C ILE A 551 3.68 -12.30 13.70
N ARG A 552 3.09 -11.20 14.15
CA ARG A 552 3.57 -9.84 13.89
C ARG A 552 3.43 -9.03 15.18
N ILE A 553 4.39 -8.15 15.43
CA ILE A 553 4.41 -7.24 16.58
C ILE A 553 4.66 -5.86 16.04
N GLU A 554 3.62 -5.04 16.07
CA GLU A 554 3.61 -3.76 15.41
C GLU A 554 3.28 -2.62 16.34
N ASP A 555 4.08 -1.57 16.23
CA ASP A 555 3.89 -0.34 16.97
C ASP A 555 4.15 0.85 16.07
N ILE A 556 3.26 1.83 16.11
CA ILE A 556 3.54 3.13 15.51
C ILE A 556 4.48 3.90 16.42
N ALA A 557 5.46 4.53 15.80
CA ALA A 557 6.43 5.39 16.42
C ALA A 557 6.51 6.74 15.71
N VAL A 558 6.77 7.81 16.46
CA VAL A 558 7.17 9.10 15.92
C VAL A 558 8.67 9.30 16.08
N ILE A 559 9.32 9.78 15.03
CA ILE A 559 10.75 10.09 15.04
C ILE A 559 10.95 11.40 15.79
N VAL A 560 11.79 11.40 16.83
CA VAL A 560 12.05 12.56 17.70
C VAL A 560 13.54 12.84 17.89
N PRO A 561 13.96 14.08 18.22
CA PRO A 561 15.36 14.42 18.43
C PRO A 561 15.93 13.75 19.68
N LYS A 562 17.18 13.28 19.59
CA LYS A 562 17.87 12.60 20.69
C LYS A 562 19.26 13.21 20.94
N PRO A 563 19.42 14.09 21.93
CA PRO A 563 20.73 14.54 22.37
C PRO A 563 21.60 13.35 22.78
N THR A 564 22.84 13.30 22.29
CA THR A 564 23.83 12.27 22.67
C THR A 564 25.01 12.90 23.39
N LYS A 565 25.88 12.07 23.97
CA LYS A 565 27.07 12.51 24.73
C LYS A 565 28.03 13.40 23.93
N TYR A 566 28.08 13.24 22.60
CA TYR A 566 29.07 13.89 21.73
C TYR A 566 28.47 14.61 20.52
N GLY A 567 27.17 14.51 20.27
CA GLY A 567 26.52 15.08 19.09
C GLY A 567 25.04 15.35 19.28
N ASN A 568 24.58 16.46 18.68
CA ASN A 568 23.21 16.98 18.88
C ASN A 568 22.28 16.69 17.68
N ASN A 569 22.82 16.22 16.54
CA ASN A 569 22.05 15.95 15.31
C ASN A 569 21.70 14.45 15.18
N TYR A 570 21.03 13.92 16.20
CA TYR A 570 20.60 12.52 16.27
C TYR A 570 19.11 12.44 16.54
N LEU A 571 18.52 11.31 16.14
CA LEU A 571 17.10 10.98 16.23
C LEU A 571 16.94 9.63 16.96
N THR A 572 15.72 9.36 17.42
CA THR A 572 15.27 8.08 17.98
C THR A 572 13.78 7.91 17.68
N PHE A 573 13.26 6.71 17.84
CA PHE A 573 11.82 6.45 17.82
C PHE A 573 11.20 6.67 19.22
N ASP A 574 9.96 7.17 19.25
CA ASP A 574 9.11 7.28 20.43
C ASP A 574 7.76 6.61 20.14
N ILE A 575 7.42 5.57 20.90
CA ILE A 575 6.28 4.69 20.61
C ILE A 575 4.96 5.34 21.02
N VAL A 576 3.96 5.26 20.13
CA VAL A 576 2.60 5.78 20.36
C VAL A 576 1.53 4.68 20.42
N SER A 577 1.78 3.46 19.90
CA SER A 577 0.92 2.29 20.15
C SER A 577 1.11 1.78 21.58
N LEU A 578 0.04 1.73 22.38
CA LEU A 578 0.13 1.60 23.86
C LEU A 578 -0.60 0.37 24.42
N VAL A 579 -0.37 -0.80 23.82
CA VAL A 579 -1.00 -2.07 24.23
C VAL A 579 0.08 -3.09 24.62
N PRO A 580 -0.01 -3.75 25.80
CA PRO A 580 1.02 -4.70 26.25
C PRO A 580 1.11 -5.93 25.31
N TYR A 581 2.29 -6.54 25.24
CA TYR A 581 2.50 -7.80 24.52
C TYR A 581 2.13 -8.99 25.41
N ASP A 582 1.71 -10.12 24.83
CA ASP A 582 1.35 -11.31 25.61
C ASP A 582 2.58 -11.89 26.33
N ARG A 583 2.55 -11.80 27.66
CA ARG A 583 3.61 -12.24 28.57
C ARG A 583 3.91 -13.74 28.46
N LYS A 584 2.94 -14.57 28.05
CA LYS A 584 3.12 -16.03 27.91
C LYS A 584 4.04 -16.40 26.75
N LEU A 585 4.07 -15.57 25.71
CA LEU A 585 4.88 -15.77 24.51
C LEU A 585 6.33 -15.29 24.66
N ILE A 586 6.65 -14.54 25.73
CA ILE A 586 7.98 -13.96 25.94
C ILE A 586 8.89 -14.95 26.68
N ASP A 587 10.09 -15.19 26.13
CA ASP A 587 11.18 -15.84 26.84
C ASP A 587 12.24 -14.81 27.27
N THR A 588 12.22 -14.45 28.56
CA THR A 588 13.16 -13.49 29.11
C THR A 588 14.61 -13.97 29.12
N SER A 589 14.89 -15.27 28.90
CA SER A 589 16.26 -15.77 28.79
C SER A 589 16.92 -15.43 27.44
N LEU A 590 16.13 -15.16 26.40
CA LEU A 590 16.61 -14.69 25.10
C LEU A 590 16.80 -13.17 25.07
N LEU A 591 16.15 -12.43 25.98
CA LEU A 591 16.21 -10.97 26.03
C LEU A 591 17.45 -10.46 26.77
N SER A 592 18.12 -9.47 26.19
CA SER A 592 19.18 -8.73 26.88
C SER A 592 18.61 -7.86 28.02
N MET A 593 19.45 -7.53 29.00
CA MET A 593 19.07 -6.64 30.11
C MET A 593 18.50 -5.30 29.61
N GLN A 594 19.05 -4.75 28.53
CA GLN A 594 18.59 -3.49 27.94
C GLN A 594 17.22 -3.63 27.26
N GLN A 595 16.92 -4.79 26.65
CA GLN A 595 15.59 -5.08 26.10
C GLN A 595 14.56 -5.24 27.23
N ILE A 596 14.90 -5.91 28.33
CA ILE A 596 14.04 -6.01 29.52
C ILE A 596 13.79 -4.61 30.13
N GLN A 597 14.81 -3.76 30.22
CA GLN A 597 14.67 -2.38 30.70
C GLN A 597 13.78 -1.53 29.79
N TRP A 598 13.94 -1.65 28.46
CA TRP A 598 13.06 -0.98 27.49
C TRP A 598 11.61 -1.44 27.64
N LEU A 599 11.39 -2.75 27.74
CA LEU A 599 10.06 -3.34 27.86
C LEU A 599 9.34 -2.93 29.14
N ASN A 600 10.06 -2.91 30.27
CA ASN A 600 9.54 -2.39 31.54
C ASN A 600 9.22 -0.89 31.46
N LYS A 601 10.00 -0.10 30.71
CA LYS A 601 9.73 1.32 30.50
C LYS A 601 8.51 1.54 29.60
N TYR A 602 8.37 0.78 28.51
CA TYR A 602 7.18 0.78 27.66
C TYR A 602 5.91 0.49 28.47
N TYR A 603 5.95 -0.52 29.34
CA TYR A 603 4.84 -0.87 30.22
C TYR A 603 4.53 0.19 31.29
N GLU A 604 5.52 0.95 31.75
CA GLU A 604 5.30 2.15 32.58
C GLU A 604 4.61 3.28 31.78
N THR A 605 5.02 3.50 30.52
CA THR A 605 4.40 4.48 29.63
C THR A 605 2.92 4.16 29.37
N ILE A 606 2.57 2.89 29.11
CA ILE A 606 1.17 2.43 28.96
C ILE A 606 0.35 2.81 30.19
N ARG A 607 0.81 2.46 31.40
CA ARG A 607 0.12 2.82 32.65
C ARG A 607 -0.09 4.32 32.80
N THR A 608 0.92 5.11 32.42
CA THR A 608 0.93 6.56 32.57
C THR A 608 -0.04 7.26 31.62
N LEU A 609 -0.15 6.79 30.37
CA LEU A 609 -0.94 7.43 29.32
C LEU A 609 -2.35 6.85 29.18
N VAL A 610 -2.50 5.53 29.21
CA VAL A 610 -3.79 4.84 29.02
C VAL A 610 -4.59 4.73 30.33
N GLY A 611 -3.91 4.63 31.47
CA GLY A 611 -4.55 4.55 32.79
C GLY A 611 -5.54 5.69 33.09
N PRO A 612 -5.16 6.97 32.91
CA PRO A 612 -6.06 8.10 33.09
C PRO A 612 -7.25 8.13 32.13
N GLU A 613 -7.08 7.63 30.89
CA GLU A 613 -8.16 7.55 29.91
C GLU A 613 -9.18 6.47 30.29
N LEU A 614 -8.71 5.31 30.77
CA LEU A 614 -9.59 4.26 31.31
C LEU A 614 -10.37 4.75 32.54
N ASP A 615 -9.72 5.49 33.45
CA ASP A 615 -10.41 6.16 34.57
C ASP A 615 -11.48 7.15 34.09
N ARG A 616 -11.16 7.98 33.08
CA ARG A 616 -12.07 8.98 32.50
C ARG A 616 -13.30 8.34 31.85
N GLN A 617 -13.15 7.16 31.25
CA GLN A 617 -14.24 6.39 30.66
C GLN A 617 -14.98 5.48 31.68
N GLY A 618 -14.49 5.35 32.91
CA GLY A 618 -15.07 4.47 33.94
C GLY A 618 -14.74 2.98 33.77
N LEU A 619 -13.74 2.65 32.95
CA LEU A 619 -13.37 1.30 32.52
C LEU A 619 -12.41 0.65 33.51
N LYS A 620 -12.95 0.33 34.71
CA LYS A 620 -12.15 -0.19 35.81
C LYS A 620 -11.59 -1.60 35.54
N GLU A 621 -12.36 -2.49 34.92
CA GLU A 621 -11.93 -3.87 34.71
C GLU A 621 -10.79 -3.95 33.67
N GLU A 622 -10.90 -3.14 32.61
CA GLU A 622 -9.86 -2.89 31.61
C GLU A 622 -8.60 -2.32 32.24
N LYS A 623 -8.73 -1.40 33.20
CA LYS A 623 -7.59 -0.84 33.94
C LYS A 623 -6.91 -1.89 34.82
N ASP A 624 -7.67 -2.70 35.53
CA ASP A 624 -7.12 -3.81 36.34
C ASP A 624 -6.43 -4.85 35.44
N TRP A 625 -7.00 -5.15 34.25
CA TRP A 625 -6.37 -5.99 33.21
C TRP A 625 -5.06 -5.39 32.67
N MET A 626 -5.04 -4.09 32.39
CA MET A 626 -3.87 -3.38 31.89
C MET A 626 -2.76 -3.32 32.94
N LEU A 627 -3.09 -3.09 34.22
CA LEU A 627 -2.14 -3.12 35.33
C LEU A 627 -1.48 -4.50 35.47
N LYS A 628 -2.26 -5.58 35.46
CA LYS A 628 -1.78 -6.98 35.49
C LYS A 628 -0.83 -7.28 34.31
N ASN A 629 -1.22 -6.93 33.08
CA ASN A 629 -0.42 -7.27 31.90
C ASN A 629 0.83 -6.39 31.72
N THR A 630 0.88 -5.21 32.35
CA THR A 630 2.04 -4.31 32.34
C THR A 630 3.03 -4.56 33.49
N GLU A 631 2.82 -5.52 34.39
CA GLU A 631 3.76 -5.79 35.50
C GLU A 631 5.23 -5.90 35.04
N PRO A 632 6.20 -5.31 35.76
CA PRO A 632 7.60 -5.34 35.32
C PRO A 632 8.15 -6.78 35.29
N PHE A 633 8.90 -7.11 34.25
CA PHE A 633 9.71 -8.32 34.22
C PHE A 633 10.88 -8.17 35.20
N VAL A 634 11.01 -9.16 36.09
CA VAL A 634 12.13 -9.26 37.03
C VAL A 634 13.35 -9.81 36.29
N PRO A 635 14.52 -9.14 36.33
CA PRO A 635 15.72 -9.67 35.69
C PRO A 635 16.16 -10.99 36.33
N SER A 636 16.43 -12.01 35.51
CA SER A 636 16.93 -13.31 35.96
C SER A 636 18.29 -13.14 36.65
N GLY A 637 18.28 -13.14 37.99
CA GLY A 637 19.44 -12.86 38.82
C GLY A 637 19.13 -12.06 40.10
N SER A 638 18.04 -11.27 40.12
CA SER A 638 17.56 -10.68 41.37
C SER A 638 16.68 -11.66 42.12
N SER A 639 17.30 -12.57 42.89
CA SER A 639 16.59 -13.26 43.96
C SER A 639 16.05 -12.21 44.93
N ALA A 640 14.73 -12.09 45.02
CA ALA A 640 14.08 -11.25 46.02
C ALA A 640 14.35 -11.86 47.40
N SER A 641 15.39 -11.38 48.08
CA SER A 641 15.55 -11.56 49.51
C SER A 641 14.44 -10.79 50.20
N ILE A 642 13.32 -11.48 50.42
CA ILE A 642 12.20 -11.01 51.25
C ILE A 642 12.76 -10.83 52.67
N TRP A 643 13.19 -9.61 53.00
CA TRP A 643 13.46 -9.22 54.37
C TRP A 643 12.12 -9.00 55.08
N SER A 644 11.65 -10.06 55.74
CA SER A 644 10.64 -9.93 56.78
C SER A 644 11.24 -9.19 57.98
N SER A 645 10.68 -8.05 58.35
CA SER A 645 10.91 -7.32 59.59
C SER A 645 9.65 -6.56 59.97
#